data_AF-A0A1M8A536-F1
#
_entry.id   AF-A0A1M8A536-F1
#
_cell.length_a   1.000
_cell.length_b   1.000
_cell.length_c   1.000
_cell.angle_alpha   90.00
_cell.angle_beta   90.00
_cell.angle_gamma   90.00
#
_symmetry.space_group_name_H-M   'P 1'
#
loop_
_entity.id
_entity.type
_entity.pdbx_description
1 polymer ?
#
loop_
_entity_poly.entity_id
_entity_poly.type
_entity_poly.pdbx_seq_one_letter_code
_entity_poly.pdbx_strand_id
1 'polypeptide(L)'
;MNAYPVDLVVELQPCVHASGLLPDDAAPPGLAHPPTEHPALCAALAEALAPRTRAALWTAAGAGERVRATLVHRDHTLPPARMRAGQRVPDAAARRALAALPPRSPLSPLFPGGPLFPDGLVTPSWIRKHGEYIPAVRLAFFCMPPDRGDTLAKDAALIEALTALRASLAPRGTRLVAVLLCEPVLYAQGVDARVAHVRRAAGLDTRGAVYALSTAAHADHAAFLRHIHTRVLALARDVYRERARHVRRHRARCPPPPSVVQPVLQAAAHAQLLAPAQPVLSAPGWNVRLFFKLGALAEWQADYGEARALYEDAYRELMDVYFRASPAKPPARRCVEAQVLADALVLRLVRLHLYAHAPARARAQLEQHIAAIDAQCAAWGLAPTAPERWAWPAKAYGLLAELAHEAQRPPSVHGLDEGLLYYHAALCHLEALRCAAPADAARGAAVSCLSAAYDAFRHTQRARLAHWAAVRLAQAYLPAKPAQALPFLERTLRWYRRDGWPMLRARLALTALAAALPCEDRAAVARLALELQQPVPPSLAREAHDALARVPSEPAWWAAARDAPPPPPDTGAVRLVGVRAVFARAQAVASEPMPFQVVVGTARGARATVLALSVHLAGEAAPLVHIEAAPTATRTVSVGDVPPGSTAHGHADLARAAPLLVVQGRLVASVPGPVAFSHATLRVASALGPVELAVPVERHAPAEWHLPSRQRVPLPPRPEARALLVVPPPLDVRVPTTLLCGEVTQVALHTRATSGALVVALAPESAQAGAALGTEAAAAAHARVELPLADAASFWLRAPPTPSMLRLQMHSTRGGGALPHTQREHSVRVVPAFTVRAQVHWTDAWRGHVHADVQYVGDAPIELDGVCVDVPRALGVQAHATLGADDARRVWAPHDTGTWITPLAAAGPSADADAGAGAGAGATLRVAWRRAGAAGAACEAHWPLPPLRAPRAPAVRISVAAPADGVVGAPVRVTVTAHNTSAEHVADARLQVERVDACWLAGASRQALPLLLPHETRTLTWLLYPQRTGLCRLPVLRAWDEGGAQELPVHVAPRAVYVRLP
;
A
#
# COMPACT_ATOMS: atom_id res chain seq x y z
N MET A 1 8.08 -5.40 8.83
CA MET A 1 8.58 -4.92 10.14
C MET A 1 8.71 -5.98 11.24
N ASN A 2 7.85 -7.01 11.38
CA ASN A 2 7.82 -7.89 12.59
C ASN A 2 9.11 -8.67 12.93
N ALA A 3 10.11 -8.73 12.05
CA ALA A 3 11.36 -9.46 12.27
C ALA A 3 12.40 -8.70 13.11
N TYR A 4 12.30 -7.37 13.21
CA TYR A 4 13.29 -6.52 13.89
C TYR A 4 12.63 -5.50 14.82
N PRO A 5 13.29 -5.08 15.92
CA PRO A 5 12.76 -4.04 16.78
C PRO A 5 12.65 -2.70 16.04
N VAL A 6 11.44 -2.15 15.97
CA VAL A 6 11.14 -0.89 15.26
C VAL A 6 12.10 0.24 15.63
N ASP A 7 12.44 0.38 16.92
CA ASP A 7 13.35 1.42 17.42
C ASP A 7 14.76 1.37 16.78
N LEU A 8 15.20 0.21 16.28
CA LEU A 8 16.53 0.06 15.66
C LEU A 8 16.53 0.39 14.16
N VAL A 9 15.38 0.34 13.48
CA VAL A 9 15.29 0.46 12.01
C VAL A 9 14.74 1.81 11.54
N VAL A 10 13.86 2.45 12.31
CA VAL A 10 13.26 3.75 11.96
C VAL A 10 14.26 4.91 11.97
N GLU A 11 13.89 6.00 11.32
CA GLU A 11 14.63 7.26 11.36
C GLU A 11 14.52 7.96 12.71
N LEU A 12 15.65 8.50 13.19
CA LEU A 12 15.75 9.10 14.51
C LEU A 12 15.45 10.59 14.49
N GLN A 13 14.24 10.96 14.87
CA GLN A 13 13.82 12.35 15.06
C GLN A 13 14.03 12.81 16.52
N PRO A 14 14.47 14.07 16.76
CA PRO A 14 14.55 14.67 18.08
C PRO A 14 13.30 14.51 18.94
N CYS A 15 13.48 14.14 20.20
CA CYS A 15 12.38 13.99 21.16
C CYS A 15 12.14 15.27 21.95
N VAL A 16 10.88 15.72 22.01
CA VAL A 16 10.44 16.91 22.75
C VAL A 16 9.19 16.58 23.53
N HIS A 17 9.09 17.13 24.74
CA HIS A 17 7.88 17.04 25.56
C HIS A 17 7.20 18.41 25.62
N ALA A 18 5.91 18.49 25.36
CA ALA A 18 5.13 19.72 25.50
C ALA A 18 4.14 19.61 26.67
N SER A 19 4.08 20.61 27.55
CA SER A 19 3.25 20.57 28.77
C SER A 19 2.58 21.90 29.10
N GLY A 20 1.43 21.83 29.79
CA GLY A 20 0.58 23.00 30.05
C GLY A 20 -0.39 23.34 28.92
N LEU A 21 -0.59 22.42 27.98
CA LEU A 21 -1.65 22.49 26.94
C LEU A 21 -2.80 21.51 27.20
N LEU A 22 -2.58 20.52 28.07
CA LEU A 22 -3.60 19.58 28.55
C LEU A 22 -4.26 20.15 29.82
N PRO A 23 -5.54 19.81 30.09
CA PRO A 23 -6.16 20.09 31.37
C PRO A 23 -5.50 19.25 32.47
N ASP A 24 -4.93 19.92 33.47
CA ASP A 24 -4.18 19.32 34.58
C ASP A 24 -4.70 19.91 35.91
N ASP A 25 -4.99 19.07 36.92
CA ASP A 25 -5.37 19.56 38.26
C ASP A 25 -4.20 20.21 39.03
N ALA A 26 -2.97 19.98 38.56
CA ALA A 26 -1.72 20.45 39.17
C ALA A 26 -1.35 21.90 38.78
N ALA A 27 -2.31 22.83 38.85
CA ALA A 27 -2.03 24.25 38.67
C ALA A 27 -1.19 24.80 39.85
N PRO A 28 -0.09 25.55 39.62
CA PRO A 28 0.63 26.20 40.72
C PRO A 28 -0.30 27.21 41.43
N PRO A 29 -0.30 27.25 42.77
CA PRO A 29 -1.22 28.10 43.51
C PRO A 29 -1.05 29.58 43.13
N GLY A 30 -2.14 30.22 42.73
CA GLY A 30 -2.16 31.63 42.32
C GLY A 30 -1.81 31.92 40.85
N LEU A 31 -1.46 30.92 40.04
CA LEU A 31 -1.24 31.07 38.59
C LEU A 31 -2.41 30.56 37.75
N ALA A 32 -2.81 31.36 36.77
CA ALA A 32 -3.85 30.99 35.81
C ALA A 32 -3.38 29.84 34.88
N HIS A 33 -4.29 28.92 34.56
CA HIS A 33 -3.97 27.71 33.80
C HIS A 33 -4.25 27.91 32.29
N PRO A 34 -3.32 27.61 31.36
CA PRO A 34 -3.52 27.94 29.95
C PRO A 34 -4.80 27.35 29.32
N PRO A 35 -5.14 26.07 29.50
CA PRO A 35 -6.43 25.56 29.03
C PRO A 35 -7.67 26.02 29.82
N THR A 36 -7.55 26.71 30.96
CA THR A 36 -8.72 27.35 31.62
C THR A 36 -8.96 28.76 31.08
N GLU A 37 -7.90 29.56 30.91
CA GLU A 37 -8.00 30.92 30.37
C GLU A 37 -8.19 30.95 28.85
N HIS A 38 -7.50 30.04 28.15
CA HIS A 38 -7.36 30.03 26.69
C HIS A 38 -7.54 28.62 26.09
N PRO A 39 -8.68 27.94 26.33
CA PRO A 39 -8.92 26.56 25.90
C PRO A 39 -8.75 26.33 24.40
N ALA A 40 -9.34 27.21 23.56
CA ALA A 40 -9.27 27.08 22.10
C ALA A 40 -7.82 27.20 21.56
N LEU A 41 -7.04 28.13 22.13
CA LEU A 41 -5.62 28.29 21.80
C LEU A 41 -4.81 27.06 22.21
N CYS A 42 -5.06 26.54 23.42
CA CYS A 42 -4.34 25.35 23.91
C CYS A 42 -4.67 24.10 23.09
N ALA A 43 -5.92 23.91 22.68
CA ALA A 43 -6.32 22.83 21.79
C ALA A 43 -5.62 22.91 20.42
N ALA A 44 -5.62 24.09 19.77
CA ALA A 44 -4.93 24.29 18.50
C ALA A 44 -3.41 24.06 18.59
N LEU A 45 -2.76 24.53 19.66
CA LEU A 45 -1.35 24.28 19.93
C LEU A 45 -1.06 22.79 20.20
N ALA A 46 -1.95 22.11 20.93
CA ALA A 46 -1.84 20.68 21.22
C ALA A 46 -1.96 19.83 19.95
N GLU A 47 -2.92 20.12 19.08
CA GLU A 47 -3.13 19.42 17.80
C GLU A 47 -1.97 19.66 16.81
N ALA A 48 -1.38 20.86 16.82
CA ALA A 48 -0.21 21.18 16.01
C ALA A 48 1.07 20.49 16.52
N LEU A 49 1.18 20.25 17.84
CA LEU A 49 2.32 19.57 18.49
C LEU A 49 2.11 18.06 18.68
N ALA A 50 0.93 17.52 18.41
CA ALA A 50 0.65 16.09 18.50
C ALA A 50 1.56 15.29 17.54
N PRO A 51 1.92 14.02 17.86
CA PRO A 51 2.78 13.19 17.02
C PRO A 51 2.06 12.76 15.72
N ARG A 52 2.07 13.64 14.71
CA ARG A 52 1.39 13.47 13.41
C ARG A 52 1.91 12.33 12.51
N THR A 53 2.96 11.60 12.91
CA THR A 53 3.53 10.51 12.11
C THR A 53 3.90 9.28 12.93
N ARG A 54 3.44 8.11 12.44
CA ARG A 54 3.99 6.79 12.79
C ARG A 54 5.49 6.78 12.52
N ALA A 55 6.27 6.07 13.34
CA ALA A 55 7.71 5.93 13.12
C ALA A 55 7.98 5.25 11.77
N ALA A 56 8.67 5.97 10.88
CA ALA A 56 8.93 5.57 9.50
C ALA A 56 10.38 5.11 9.31
N LEU A 57 10.63 4.25 8.33
CA LEU A 57 11.96 3.92 7.85
C LEU A 57 12.58 5.09 7.06
N TRP A 58 11.75 5.93 6.42
CA TRP A 58 12.18 7.05 5.58
C TRP A 58 11.34 8.33 5.78
N THR A 59 12.00 9.49 5.76
CA THR A 59 11.38 10.82 5.70
C THR A 59 11.83 11.52 4.41
N ALA A 60 10.89 11.98 3.59
CA ALA A 60 11.23 12.62 2.32
C ALA A 60 12.03 13.93 2.51
N ALA A 61 13.07 14.13 1.71
CA ALA A 61 13.81 15.38 1.66
C ALA A 61 12.89 16.52 1.23
N GLY A 62 12.83 17.60 2.02
CA GLY A 62 11.89 18.72 1.85
C GLY A 62 10.65 18.68 2.77
N ALA A 63 10.40 17.57 3.50
CA ALA A 63 9.26 17.43 4.40
C ALA A 63 9.33 18.25 5.71
N GLY A 64 10.21 19.26 5.76
CA GLY A 64 10.70 19.93 6.96
C GLY A 64 11.66 19.05 7.77
N GLU A 65 12.62 19.65 8.48
CA GLU A 65 13.27 18.94 9.58
C GLU A 65 12.20 18.67 10.66
N ARG A 66 12.12 17.46 11.22
CA ARG A 66 10.99 17.06 12.09
C ARG A 66 11.43 16.80 13.52
N VAL A 67 10.50 17.05 14.44
CA VAL A 67 10.65 16.82 15.88
C VAL A 67 9.49 15.94 16.31
N ARG A 68 9.78 14.86 17.04
CA ARG A 68 8.76 14.03 17.68
C ARG A 68 8.39 14.68 19.01
N ALA A 69 7.32 15.47 18.99
CA ALA A 69 6.72 16.04 20.18
C ALA A 69 5.72 15.06 20.82
N THR A 70 5.77 14.96 22.15
CA THR A 70 4.84 14.19 22.99
C THR A 70 4.18 15.16 23.96
N LEU A 71 2.84 15.21 23.99
CA LEU A 71 2.11 15.98 24.98
C LEU A 71 2.16 15.25 26.34
N VAL A 72 2.42 15.99 27.42
CA VAL A 72 2.52 15.45 28.78
C VAL A 72 2.02 16.48 29.81
N HIS A 73 1.49 16.01 30.93
CA HIS A 73 1.08 16.86 32.06
C HIS A 73 2.25 17.66 32.64
N ARG A 74 1.97 18.79 33.29
CA ARG A 74 2.94 19.71 33.90
C ARG A 74 3.81 19.05 34.96
N ASP A 75 3.23 18.16 35.76
CA ASP A 75 3.87 17.38 36.81
C ASP A 75 4.70 16.18 36.29
N HIS A 76 4.61 15.85 34.99
CA HIS A 76 5.28 14.68 34.39
C HIS A 76 6.78 14.64 34.72
N THR A 77 7.15 13.73 35.63
CA THR A 77 8.53 13.53 36.07
C THR A 77 9.29 12.65 35.09
N LEU A 78 10.48 13.11 34.67
CA LEU A 78 11.38 12.28 33.88
C LEU A 78 11.91 11.12 34.73
N PRO A 79 12.08 9.91 34.17
CA PRO A 79 12.60 8.77 34.92
C PRO A 79 13.99 9.09 35.52
N PRO A 80 14.45 8.38 36.56
CA PRO A 80 15.77 8.59 37.17
C PRO A 80 16.95 8.23 36.25
N ALA A 81 18.06 8.95 36.36
CA ALA A 81 19.22 8.78 35.46
C ALA A 81 20.07 7.54 35.74
N ARG A 82 20.13 7.14 37.01
CA ARG A 82 20.86 5.98 37.50
C ARG A 82 19.99 5.29 38.54
N MET A 83 19.94 3.97 38.50
CA MET A 83 19.22 3.13 39.45
C MET A 83 20.22 2.40 40.35
N ARG A 84 19.82 2.09 41.59
CA ARG A 84 20.51 1.07 42.40
C ARG A 84 20.00 -0.31 41.99
N ALA A 85 20.89 -1.31 42.01
CA ALA A 85 20.51 -2.70 41.75
C ALA A 85 19.80 -3.30 42.98
N GLY A 86 19.23 -4.50 42.83
CA GLY A 86 18.68 -5.27 43.95
C GLY A 86 17.23 -4.97 44.36
N GLN A 87 16.62 -3.85 43.95
CA GLN A 87 15.24 -3.48 44.35
C GLN A 87 14.17 -4.55 44.05
N ARG A 88 14.40 -5.43 43.07
CA ARG A 88 13.50 -6.53 42.67
C ARG A 88 13.96 -7.92 43.14
N VAL A 89 15.04 -8.00 43.92
CA VAL A 89 15.62 -9.27 44.40
C VAL A 89 14.95 -9.65 45.73
N PRO A 90 14.37 -10.86 45.86
CA PRO A 90 13.62 -11.26 47.04
C PRO A 90 14.53 -11.51 48.26
N ASP A 91 15.72 -12.09 48.06
CA ASP A 91 16.70 -12.28 49.13
C ASP A 91 17.25 -10.95 49.66
N ALA A 92 17.25 -10.80 50.99
CA ALA A 92 17.73 -9.63 51.69
C ALA A 92 19.26 -9.49 51.66
N ALA A 93 20.03 -10.60 51.64
CA ALA A 93 21.49 -10.55 51.59
C ALA A 93 21.97 -10.07 50.21
N ALA A 94 21.51 -10.72 49.14
CA ALA A 94 21.70 -10.30 47.76
C ALA A 94 21.21 -8.85 47.51
N ARG A 95 20.05 -8.47 48.06
CA ARG A 95 19.55 -7.08 47.97
C ARG A 95 20.51 -6.07 48.60
N ARG A 96 21.06 -6.35 49.78
CA ARG A 96 22.07 -5.49 50.45
C ARG A 96 23.35 -5.39 49.62
N ALA A 97 23.89 -6.52 49.17
CA ALA A 97 25.10 -6.57 48.34
C ALA A 97 24.95 -5.75 47.03
N LEU A 98 23.80 -5.87 46.36
CA LEU A 98 23.50 -5.11 45.14
C LEU A 98 23.18 -3.62 45.40
N ALA A 99 22.58 -3.29 46.54
CA ALA A 99 22.27 -1.90 46.92
C ALA A 99 23.49 -1.09 47.38
N ALA A 100 24.57 -1.78 47.78
CA ALA A 100 25.88 -1.19 48.08
C ALA A 100 26.65 -0.76 46.82
N LEU A 101 26.31 -1.30 45.63
CA LEU A 101 26.92 -0.87 44.38
C LEU A 101 26.56 0.59 44.04
N PRO A 102 27.48 1.37 43.44
CA PRO A 102 27.16 2.72 42.98
C PRO A 102 26.04 2.67 41.93
N PRO A 103 25.10 3.64 41.93
CA PRO A 103 23.96 3.61 41.02
C PRO A 103 24.43 3.78 39.56
N ARG A 104 23.86 3.00 38.63
CA ARG A 104 24.23 2.98 37.20
C ARG A 104 22.99 3.07 36.30
N SER A 105 23.20 3.35 35.01
CA SER A 105 22.12 3.28 34.01
C SER A 105 21.62 1.83 33.89
N PRO A 106 20.31 1.54 33.93
CA PRO A 106 19.78 0.17 33.82
C PRO A 106 20.05 -0.49 32.46
N LEU A 107 20.37 0.30 31.43
CA LEU A 107 20.79 -0.17 30.09
C LEU A 107 22.32 -0.34 29.95
N SER A 108 23.04 -0.39 31.08
CA SER A 108 24.48 -0.65 31.13
C SER A 108 24.74 -2.16 31.14
N PRO A 109 25.81 -2.66 30.50
CA PRO A 109 26.24 -4.06 30.68
C PRO A 109 26.82 -4.28 32.08
N LEU A 110 27.08 -3.21 32.86
CA LEU A 110 27.53 -3.26 34.26
C LEU A 110 26.40 -3.08 35.29
N PHE A 111 25.13 -3.25 34.92
CA PHE A 111 23.99 -3.14 35.85
C PHE A 111 23.39 -4.54 36.10
N PRO A 112 23.66 -5.18 37.26
CA PRO A 112 23.16 -6.52 37.56
C PRO A 112 21.63 -6.61 37.45
N GLY A 113 21.14 -7.64 36.78
CA GLY A 113 19.70 -7.81 36.48
C GLY A 113 19.17 -6.90 35.35
N GLY A 114 20.02 -6.12 34.68
CA GLY A 114 19.66 -5.36 33.48
C GLY A 114 19.65 -6.23 32.22
N PRO A 115 18.92 -5.84 31.15
CA PRO A 115 18.75 -6.64 29.94
C PRO A 115 20.06 -6.88 29.17
N LEU A 116 21.08 -6.04 29.39
CA LEU A 116 22.39 -6.09 28.72
C LEU A 116 23.52 -6.63 29.63
N PHE A 117 23.22 -7.01 30.86
CA PHE A 117 24.23 -7.57 31.76
C PHE A 117 24.59 -9.01 31.36
N PRO A 118 25.86 -9.46 31.54
CA PRO A 118 27.09 -8.68 31.77
C PRO A 118 27.78 -8.20 30.46
N ASP A 119 27.36 -8.72 29.31
CA ASP A 119 28.13 -8.71 28.05
C ASP A 119 27.32 -8.30 26.80
N GLY A 120 26.15 -7.68 26.97
CA GLY A 120 25.31 -7.24 25.84
C GLY A 120 25.86 -6.03 25.08
N LEU A 121 25.51 -5.95 23.80
CA LEU A 121 25.81 -4.86 22.88
C LEU A 121 24.77 -3.73 23.00
N VAL A 122 23.68 -3.77 22.24
CA VAL A 122 22.73 -2.66 22.12
C VAL A 122 21.31 -3.18 22.21
N THR A 123 20.50 -2.53 23.06
CA THR A 123 19.08 -2.82 23.22
C THR A 123 18.23 -1.73 22.58
N PRO A 124 17.10 -2.07 21.91
CA PRO A 124 16.15 -1.10 21.36
C PRO A 124 15.68 -0.06 22.39
N SER A 125 15.58 -0.46 23.66
CA SER A 125 15.21 0.44 24.77
C SER A 125 16.16 1.63 24.95
N TRP A 126 17.39 1.59 24.42
CA TRP A 126 18.29 2.76 24.45
C TRP A 126 17.86 3.83 23.46
N ILE A 127 17.35 3.46 22.27
CA ILE A 127 16.76 4.41 21.34
C ILE A 127 15.48 4.99 21.95
N ARG A 128 14.54 4.14 22.40
CA ARG A 128 13.26 4.59 23.00
C ARG A 128 13.45 5.54 24.18
N LYS A 129 14.45 5.28 25.03
CA LYS A 129 14.86 6.18 26.12
C LYS A 129 15.12 7.62 25.66
N HIS A 130 15.65 7.82 24.46
CA HIS A 130 16.04 9.14 23.92
C HIS A 130 15.14 9.64 22.78
N GLY A 131 14.23 8.80 22.28
CA GLY A 131 13.18 9.11 21.31
C GLY A 131 11.77 9.28 21.90
N GLU A 132 11.56 8.96 23.18
CA GLU A 132 10.23 8.97 23.82
C GLU A 132 10.26 9.41 25.30
N TYR A 133 11.10 8.78 26.14
CA TYR A 133 11.04 8.98 27.61
C TYR A 133 11.91 10.13 28.16
N ILE A 134 12.95 10.54 27.43
CA ILE A 134 13.83 11.64 27.86
C ILE A 134 13.97 12.61 26.69
N PRO A 135 13.24 13.73 26.72
CA PRO A 135 13.33 14.72 25.67
C PRO A 135 14.71 15.38 25.67
N ALA A 136 15.03 16.03 24.56
CA ALA A 136 16.10 17.00 24.49
C ALA A 136 15.61 18.37 25.02
N VAL A 137 14.37 18.74 24.71
CA VAL A 137 13.73 20.00 25.12
C VAL A 137 12.36 19.74 25.74
N ARG A 138 12.06 20.40 26.85
CA ARG A 138 10.70 20.55 27.42
C ARG A 138 10.16 21.91 27.00
N LEU A 139 9.03 21.91 26.29
CA LEU A 139 8.28 23.09 25.89
C LEU A 139 7.12 23.28 26.88
N ALA A 140 7.13 24.34 27.67
CA ALA A 140 6.18 24.55 28.76
C ALA A 140 5.36 25.83 28.55
N PHE A 141 4.03 25.70 28.53
CA PHE A 141 3.11 26.82 28.33
C PHE A 141 2.57 27.34 29.66
N PHE A 142 2.52 28.66 29.81
CA PHE A 142 2.01 29.39 30.98
C PHE A 142 1.23 30.64 30.53
N CYS A 143 0.29 31.12 31.34
CA CYS A 143 -0.30 32.44 31.12
C CYS A 143 0.64 33.52 31.67
N MET A 144 0.77 34.63 30.94
CA MET A 144 1.38 35.85 31.46
C MET A 144 0.41 36.48 32.47
N PRO A 145 0.83 36.84 33.70
CA PRO A 145 -0.10 37.46 34.64
C PRO A 145 -0.61 38.82 34.13
N PRO A 146 -1.91 39.13 34.26
CA PRO A 146 -2.48 40.39 33.78
C PRO A 146 -1.92 41.57 34.58
N ASP A 147 -1.82 42.74 33.96
CA ASP A 147 -1.28 43.95 34.60
C ASP A 147 -2.35 44.63 35.48
N ARG A 148 -2.40 44.22 36.76
CA ARG A 148 -3.36 44.68 37.79
C ARG A 148 -2.64 44.81 39.14
N GLY A 149 -3.32 45.23 40.21
CA GLY A 149 -2.69 45.48 41.52
C GLY A 149 -1.78 44.36 42.07
N ASP A 150 -2.05 43.10 41.73
CA ASP A 150 -1.30 41.92 42.24
C ASP A 150 -0.15 41.46 41.31
N THR A 151 0.23 42.21 40.27
CA THR A 151 1.18 41.76 39.22
C THR A 151 2.47 41.17 39.79
N LEU A 152 3.07 41.83 40.80
CA LEU A 152 4.34 41.43 41.41
C LEU A 152 4.28 40.04 42.09
N ALA A 153 3.18 39.73 42.79
CA ALA A 153 3.03 38.44 43.47
C ALA A 153 2.84 37.29 42.45
N LYS A 154 2.12 37.55 41.36
CA LYS A 154 1.89 36.56 40.30
C LYS A 154 3.14 36.34 39.43
N ASP A 155 3.92 37.39 39.17
CA ASP A 155 5.22 37.25 38.50
C ASP A 155 6.21 36.45 39.37
N ALA A 156 6.24 36.67 40.69
CA ALA A 156 7.05 35.86 41.62
C ALA A 156 6.67 34.37 41.58
N ALA A 157 5.38 34.04 41.61
CA ALA A 157 4.90 32.66 41.50
C ALA A 157 5.27 32.01 40.14
N LEU A 158 5.22 32.76 39.04
CA LEU A 158 5.65 32.28 37.71
C LEU A 158 7.17 32.00 37.68
N ILE A 159 7.97 32.88 38.28
CA ILE A 159 9.42 32.73 38.41
C ILE A 159 9.76 31.49 39.24
N GLU A 160 9.06 31.24 40.34
CA GLU A 160 9.23 30.05 41.18
C GLU A 160 8.88 28.77 40.40
N ALA A 161 7.72 28.72 39.74
CA ALA A 161 7.30 27.56 38.95
C ALA A 161 8.28 27.22 37.81
N LEU A 162 8.78 28.23 37.09
CA LEU A 162 9.81 28.07 36.05
C LEU A 162 11.16 27.59 36.64
N THR A 163 11.52 28.07 37.83
CA THR A 163 12.75 27.68 38.53
C THR A 163 12.68 26.22 39.00
N ALA A 164 11.55 25.80 39.58
CA ALA A 164 11.30 24.42 39.99
C ALA A 164 11.32 23.45 38.80
N LEU A 165 10.66 23.81 37.68
CA LEU A 165 10.68 23.01 36.46
C LEU A 165 12.09 22.94 35.83
N ARG A 166 12.86 24.03 35.85
CA ARG A 166 14.27 24.02 35.41
C ARG A 166 15.12 23.10 36.29
N ALA A 167 14.91 23.11 37.60
CA ALA A 167 15.63 22.26 38.55
C ALA A 167 15.33 20.77 38.38
N SER A 168 14.07 20.37 38.10
CA SER A 168 13.69 18.97 37.89
C SER A 168 14.24 18.38 36.58
N LEU A 169 14.43 19.22 35.55
CA LEU A 169 14.97 18.84 34.24
C LEU A 169 16.51 18.77 34.19
N ALA A 170 17.20 19.55 35.04
CA ALA A 170 18.66 19.66 35.05
C ALA A 170 19.41 18.31 35.21
N PRO A 171 19.01 17.35 36.07
CA PRO A 171 19.66 16.04 36.20
C PRO A 171 19.64 15.19 34.92
N ARG A 172 18.80 15.54 33.94
CA ARG A 172 18.72 14.89 32.62
C ARG A 172 19.41 15.65 31.49
N GLY A 173 19.91 16.86 31.75
CA GLY A 173 20.42 17.76 30.72
C GLY A 173 19.36 18.05 29.66
N THR A 174 18.10 18.21 30.08
CA THR A 174 16.99 18.61 29.21
C THR A 174 16.87 20.13 29.28
N ARG A 175 16.78 20.80 28.13
CA ARG A 175 16.61 22.26 28.08
C ARG A 175 15.13 22.62 28.28
N LEU A 176 14.86 23.71 28.99
CA LEU A 176 13.51 24.26 29.16
C LEU A 176 13.30 25.43 28.18
N VAL A 177 12.18 25.40 27.45
CA VAL A 177 11.66 26.53 26.69
C VAL A 177 10.27 26.84 27.24
N ALA A 178 10.07 28.08 27.69
CA ALA A 178 8.77 28.57 28.15
C ALA A 178 8.07 29.37 27.05
N VAL A 179 6.77 29.19 26.92
CA VAL A 179 5.89 30.02 26.09
C VAL A 179 4.86 30.67 27.01
N LEU A 180 4.82 32.00 27.01
CA LEU A 180 3.92 32.80 27.82
C LEU A 180 2.78 33.30 26.93
N LEU A 181 1.54 32.92 27.25
CA LEU A 181 0.34 33.38 26.59
C LEU A 181 -0.02 34.76 27.14
N CYS A 182 -0.05 35.78 26.28
CA CYS A 182 -0.25 37.18 26.65
C CYS A 182 -1.58 37.69 26.09
N GLU A 183 -2.35 38.42 26.92
CA GLU A 183 -3.53 39.14 26.45
C GLU A 183 -3.19 40.13 25.31
N PRO A 184 -4.11 40.38 24.37
CA PRO A 184 -3.83 41.20 23.17
C PRO A 184 -3.35 42.61 23.52
N VAL A 185 -3.99 43.22 24.51
CA VAL A 185 -3.72 44.59 24.99
C VAL A 185 -2.32 44.66 25.60
N LEU A 186 -1.98 43.71 26.48
CA LEU A 186 -0.67 43.61 27.11
C LEU A 186 0.44 43.37 26.07
N TYR A 187 0.18 42.49 25.09
CA TYR A 187 1.13 42.20 24.02
C TYR A 187 1.40 43.43 23.13
N ALA A 188 0.36 44.18 22.77
CA ALA A 188 0.46 45.40 21.97
C ALA A 188 1.16 46.57 22.71
N GLN A 189 1.08 46.61 24.05
CA GLN A 189 1.79 47.58 24.89
C GLN A 189 3.30 47.29 25.05
N GLY A 190 3.77 46.10 24.64
CA GLY A 190 5.18 45.71 24.66
C GLY A 190 5.57 44.89 25.89
N VAL A 191 5.56 43.56 25.76
CA VAL A 191 5.88 42.61 26.84
C VAL A 191 7.39 42.37 27.08
N ASP A 192 8.26 42.80 26.17
CA ASP A 192 9.67 42.37 26.13
C ASP A 192 10.46 42.66 27.41
N ALA A 193 10.24 43.82 28.03
CA ALA A 193 10.91 44.19 29.29
C ALA A 193 10.54 43.25 30.44
N ARG A 194 9.26 42.88 30.54
CA ARG A 194 8.72 42.00 31.58
C ARG A 194 9.09 40.54 31.33
N VAL A 195 9.05 40.08 30.07
CA VAL A 195 9.61 38.77 29.65
C VAL A 195 11.12 38.71 29.94
N ALA A 196 11.87 39.79 29.73
CA ALA A 196 13.28 39.88 30.09
C ALA A 196 13.54 39.91 31.61
N HIS A 197 12.59 40.40 32.42
CA HIS A 197 12.65 40.26 33.88
C HIS A 197 12.43 38.80 34.30
N VAL A 198 11.30 38.18 33.93
CA VAL A 198 10.96 36.78 34.28
C VAL A 198 12.06 35.80 33.85
N ARG A 199 12.59 35.94 32.62
CA ARG A 199 13.71 35.15 32.09
C ARG A 199 14.97 35.24 32.96
N ARG A 200 15.35 36.45 33.39
CA ARG A 200 16.54 36.66 34.25
C ARG A 200 16.32 36.11 35.66
N ALA A 201 15.17 36.40 36.26
CA ALA A 201 14.85 35.99 37.62
C ALA A 201 14.72 34.46 37.77
N ALA A 202 14.16 33.76 36.77
CA ALA A 202 14.08 32.29 36.76
C ALA A 202 15.42 31.58 36.41
N GLY A 203 16.47 32.34 36.09
CA GLY A 203 17.77 31.80 35.66
C GLY A 203 17.70 31.03 34.34
N LEU A 204 16.89 31.51 33.39
CA LEU A 204 16.75 30.94 32.05
C LEU A 204 17.74 31.60 31.07
N ASP A 205 18.04 30.92 29.96
CA ASP A 205 19.03 31.41 28.99
C ASP A 205 18.61 32.77 28.40
N THR A 206 19.56 33.71 28.40
CA THR A 206 19.46 35.03 27.78
C THR A 206 18.95 34.98 26.33
N ARG A 207 19.28 33.93 25.55
CA ARG A 207 18.91 33.83 24.13
C ARG A 207 17.76 32.85 23.85
N GLY A 208 16.52 33.32 24.05
CA GLY A 208 15.33 32.63 23.55
C GLY A 208 15.00 31.32 24.30
N ALA A 209 15.04 31.36 25.63
CA ALA A 209 14.43 30.34 26.48
C ALA A 209 12.99 30.68 26.89
N VAL A 210 12.53 31.92 26.69
CA VAL A 210 11.17 32.39 26.95
C VAL A 210 10.68 33.12 25.72
N TYR A 211 9.47 32.80 25.26
CA TYR A 211 8.79 33.45 24.13
C TYR A 211 7.41 33.90 24.57
N ALA A 212 6.94 35.05 24.08
CA ALA A 212 5.57 35.51 24.25
C ALA A 212 4.73 35.13 23.03
N LEU A 213 3.47 34.77 23.25
CA LEU A 213 2.48 34.48 22.22
C LEU A 213 1.21 35.29 22.53
N SER A 214 0.81 36.17 21.63
CA SER A 214 -0.47 36.89 21.74
C SER A 214 -1.64 35.92 21.64
N THR A 215 -2.67 36.11 22.46
CA THR A 215 -3.91 35.31 22.40
C THR A 215 -4.91 35.80 21.35
N ALA A 216 -4.58 36.86 20.60
CA ALA A 216 -5.51 37.61 19.76
C ALA A 216 -5.85 37.00 18.39
N ALA A 217 -4.91 36.29 17.75
CA ALA A 217 -4.99 36.03 16.30
C ALA A 217 -4.42 34.68 15.88
N HIS A 218 -5.27 33.83 15.29
CA HIS A 218 -4.88 32.47 14.88
C HIS A 218 -3.89 32.42 13.71
N ALA A 219 -3.82 33.47 12.87
CA ALA A 219 -2.93 33.54 11.72
C ALA A 219 -1.44 33.51 12.10
N ASP A 220 -1.07 34.16 13.21
CA ASP A 220 0.33 34.24 13.67
C ASP A 220 0.81 32.94 14.31
N HIS A 221 -0.10 32.08 14.79
CA HIS A 221 0.26 30.84 15.48
C HIS A 221 1.06 29.88 14.58
N ALA A 222 0.75 29.80 13.28
CA ALA A 222 1.49 28.96 12.33
C ALA A 222 2.90 29.52 12.04
N ALA A 223 3.08 30.84 12.04
CA ALA A 223 4.40 31.47 11.94
C ALA A 223 5.21 31.26 13.23
N PHE A 224 4.58 31.47 14.38
CA PHE A 224 5.15 31.24 15.71
C PHE A 224 5.57 29.79 15.92
N LEU A 225 4.73 28.81 15.56
CA LEU A 225 5.06 27.39 15.68
C LEU A 225 6.22 26.98 14.77
N ARG A 226 6.30 27.50 13.54
CA ARG A 226 7.49 27.30 12.67
C ARG A 226 8.75 27.91 13.31
N HIS A 227 8.64 29.09 13.92
CA HIS A 227 9.75 29.71 14.66
C HIS A 227 10.17 28.85 15.87
N ILE A 228 9.25 28.54 16.78
CA ILE A 228 9.49 27.70 17.96
C ILE A 228 10.07 26.35 17.56
N HIS A 229 9.52 25.70 16.54
CA HIS A 229 10.05 24.42 16.04
C HIS A 229 11.53 24.55 15.63
N THR A 230 11.87 25.57 14.82
CA THR A 230 13.26 25.86 14.41
C THR A 230 14.18 26.08 15.62
N ARG A 231 13.71 26.82 16.64
CA ARG A 231 14.48 27.11 17.87
C ARG A 231 14.65 25.86 18.75
N VAL A 232 13.58 25.09 18.93
CA VAL A 232 13.55 23.84 19.68
C VAL A 232 14.44 22.78 19.03
N LEU A 233 14.46 22.71 17.70
CA LEU A 233 15.34 21.81 16.96
C LEU A 233 16.83 22.18 17.12
N ALA A 234 17.17 23.47 17.07
CA ALA A 234 18.52 23.94 17.37
C ALA A 234 18.97 23.59 18.80
N LEU A 235 18.11 23.83 19.79
CA LEU A 235 18.37 23.45 21.19
C LEU A 235 18.49 21.93 21.37
N ALA A 236 17.67 21.14 20.67
CA ALA A 236 17.74 19.69 20.72
C ALA A 236 19.07 19.17 20.15
N ARG A 237 19.51 19.72 19.02
CA ARG A 237 20.84 19.46 18.43
C ARG A 237 21.96 19.70 19.44
N ASP A 238 21.94 20.83 20.14
CA ASP A 238 22.98 21.15 21.13
C ASP A 238 22.97 20.21 22.34
N VAL A 239 21.80 19.78 22.82
CA VAL A 239 21.69 18.72 23.84
C VAL A 239 22.26 17.39 23.35
N TYR A 240 22.01 17.01 22.09
CA TYR A 240 22.59 15.80 21.51
C TYR A 240 24.11 15.94 21.30
N ARG A 241 24.64 17.12 20.95
CA ARG A 241 26.09 17.43 20.90
C ARG A 241 26.75 17.31 22.27
N GLU A 242 26.15 17.86 23.32
CA GLU A 242 26.63 17.75 24.71
C GLU A 242 26.64 16.28 25.17
N ARG A 243 25.57 15.53 24.87
CA ARG A 243 25.49 14.08 25.12
C ARG A 243 26.56 13.31 24.33
N ALA A 244 26.82 13.65 23.07
CA ALA A 244 27.88 13.04 22.25
C ALA A 244 29.28 13.34 22.81
N ARG A 245 29.56 14.57 23.26
CA ARG A 245 30.80 14.93 23.97
C ARG A 245 30.98 14.09 25.25
N HIS A 246 29.91 13.87 26.02
CA HIS A 246 29.96 12.99 27.20
C HIS A 246 30.27 11.53 26.83
N VAL A 247 29.65 11.00 25.78
CA VAL A 247 29.94 9.63 25.29
C VAL A 247 31.37 9.51 24.77
N ARG A 248 31.89 10.51 24.04
CA ARG A 248 33.31 10.58 23.60
C ARG A 248 34.27 10.61 24.80
N ARG A 249 33.99 11.38 25.86
CA ARG A 249 34.79 11.36 27.11
C ARG A 249 34.71 10.01 27.84
N HIS A 250 33.57 9.32 27.78
CA HIS A 250 33.41 7.98 28.35
C HIS A 250 34.13 6.90 27.53
N ARG A 251 34.29 7.08 26.20
CA ARG A 251 35.04 6.14 25.34
C ARG A 251 36.48 5.94 25.81
N ALA A 252 37.15 7.00 26.24
CA ALA A 252 38.51 6.93 26.82
C ALA A 252 38.59 6.15 28.15
N ARG A 253 37.46 5.72 28.72
CA ARG A 253 37.35 4.94 29.97
C ARG A 253 36.70 3.56 29.73
N CYS A 254 36.65 3.12 28.48
CA CYS A 254 36.13 1.83 28.06
C CYS A 254 37.26 1.02 27.39
N PRO A 255 37.46 -0.27 27.73
CA PRO A 255 36.75 -1.02 28.75
C PRO A 255 36.98 -0.46 30.18
N PRO A 256 35.99 -0.60 31.08
CA PRO A 256 36.14 -0.18 32.47
C PRO A 256 37.25 -0.99 33.18
N PRO A 257 38.04 -0.36 34.08
CA PRO A 257 39.13 -1.06 34.77
C PRO A 257 38.59 -2.11 35.76
N PRO A 258 39.41 -3.13 36.13
CA PRO A 258 38.99 -4.22 37.03
C PRO A 258 38.38 -3.75 38.35
N SER A 259 38.87 -2.64 38.93
CA SER A 259 38.33 -2.03 40.15
C SER A 259 36.86 -1.59 40.06
N VAL A 260 36.35 -1.33 38.85
CA VAL A 260 34.95 -0.98 38.59
C VAL A 260 34.09 -2.21 38.28
N VAL A 261 34.70 -3.27 37.74
CA VAL A 261 34.03 -4.48 37.23
C VAL A 261 33.95 -5.57 38.29
N GLN A 262 35.05 -5.87 39.01
CA GLN A 262 35.10 -6.95 39.98
C GLN A 262 34.04 -6.84 41.10
N PRO A 263 33.82 -5.66 41.75
CA PRO A 263 32.78 -5.55 42.78
C PRO A 263 31.37 -5.82 42.23
N VAL A 264 31.12 -5.46 40.96
CA VAL A 264 29.85 -5.71 40.28
C VAL A 264 29.66 -7.20 40.00
N LEU A 265 30.71 -7.90 39.55
CA LEU A 265 30.67 -9.35 39.32
C LEU A 265 30.52 -10.14 40.62
N GLN A 266 31.25 -9.76 41.68
CA GLN A 266 31.14 -10.38 43.00
C GLN A 266 29.72 -10.23 43.58
N ALA A 267 29.15 -9.03 43.58
CA ALA A 267 27.80 -8.79 44.05
C ALA A 267 26.73 -9.48 43.17
N ALA A 268 26.94 -9.56 41.85
CA ALA A 268 26.05 -10.28 40.94
C ALA A 268 26.13 -11.80 41.12
N ALA A 269 27.32 -12.36 41.36
CA ALA A 269 27.51 -13.78 41.63
C ALA A 269 26.88 -14.17 42.98
N HIS A 270 27.07 -13.37 44.03
CA HIS A 270 26.41 -13.55 45.32
C HIS A 270 24.87 -13.49 45.20
N ALA A 271 24.36 -12.62 44.32
CA ALA A 271 22.94 -12.53 44.00
C ALA A 271 22.44 -13.54 42.95
N GLN A 272 23.26 -14.51 42.52
CA GLN A 272 22.94 -15.51 41.50
C GLN A 272 22.48 -14.92 40.15
N LEU A 273 22.89 -13.69 39.83
CA LEU A 273 22.57 -12.96 38.59
C LEU A 273 23.61 -13.15 37.46
N LEU A 274 24.64 -13.96 37.71
CA LEU A 274 25.73 -14.26 36.76
C LEU A 274 25.94 -15.79 36.74
N ALA A 275 26.01 -16.38 35.54
CA ALA A 275 26.39 -17.78 35.41
C ALA A 275 27.91 -17.96 35.66
N PRO A 276 28.37 -19.11 36.18
CA PRO A 276 29.80 -19.40 36.29
C PRO A 276 30.47 -19.31 34.91
N ALA A 277 31.68 -18.72 34.88
CA ALA A 277 32.46 -18.44 33.68
C ALA A 277 31.81 -17.53 32.60
N GLN A 278 30.74 -16.79 32.91
CA GLN A 278 30.16 -15.84 31.95
C GLN A 278 31.10 -14.65 31.71
N PRO A 279 31.52 -14.37 30.45
CA PRO A 279 32.42 -13.26 30.15
C PRO A 279 31.75 -11.89 30.34
N VAL A 280 32.56 -10.85 30.52
CA VAL A 280 32.11 -9.45 30.44
C VAL A 280 32.25 -8.91 29.02
N LEU A 281 31.57 -7.79 28.73
CA LEU A 281 31.68 -7.14 27.41
C LEU A 281 33.14 -6.80 27.07
N SER A 282 33.61 -7.33 25.93
CA SER A 282 34.96 -7.13 25.38
C SER A 282 35.24 -5.67 24.99
N ALA A 283 36.51 -5.29 24.85
CA ALA A 283 36.89 -3.94 24.43
C ALA A 283 36.28 -3.55 23.06
N PRO A 284 36.31 -4.40 22.00
CA PRO A 284 35.59 -4.10 20.76
C PRO A 284 34.07 -4.03 20.93
N GLY A 285 33.51 -4.87 21.82
CA GLY A 285 32.10 -4.77 22.20
C GLY A 285 31.73 -3.39 22.78
N TRP A 286 32.62 -2.79 23.59
CA TRP A 286 32.47 -1.40 24.01
C TRP A 286 32.60 -0.41 22.84
N ASN A 287 33.54 -0.62 21.91
CA ASN A 287 33.68 0.22 20.71
C ASN A 287 32.40 0.23 19.87
N VAL A 288 31.88 -0.93 19.45
CA VAL A 288 30.61 -1.06 18.69
C VAL A 288 29.48 -0.29 19.38
N ARG A 289 29.34 -0.46 20.70
CA ARG A 289 28.33 0.26 21.50
C ARG A 289 28.50 1.77 21.51
N LEU A 290 29.74 2.26 21.51
CA LEU A 290 30.03 3.69 21.56
C LEU A 290 29.86 4.32 20.18
N PHE A 291 30.34 3.66 19.13
CA PHE A 291 30.11 4.04 17.73
C PHE A 291 28.62 4.11 17.40
N PHE A 292 27.83 3.06 17.69
CA PHE A 292 26.38 3.07 17.46
C PHE A 292 25.67 4.23 18.20
N LYS A 293 26.02 4.47 19.47
CA LYS A 293 25.43 5.55 20.27
C LYS A 293 25.79 6.94 19.73
N LEU A 294 27.04 7.13 19.30
CA LEU A 294 27.48 8.39 18.69
C LEU A 294 26.79 8.58 17.33
N GLY A 295 26.69 7.53 16.50
CA GLY A 295 25.98 7.57 15.22
C GLY A 295 24.51 7.95 15.39
N ALA A 296 23.83 7.37 16.38
CA ALA A 296 22.45 7.75 16.71
C ALA A 296 22.32 9.19 17.22
N LEU A 297 23.29 9.68 18.00
CA LEU A 297 23.35 11.08 18.43
C LEU A 297 23.63 12.04 17.28
N ALA A 298 24.39 11.65 16.26
CA ALA A 298 24.59 12.41 15.03
C ALA A 298 23.36 12.37 14.12
N GLU A 299 22.67 11.22 13.99
CA GLU A 299 21.42 11.09 13.24
C GLU A 299 20.32 11.99 13.84
N TRP A 300 20.17 12.01 15.18
CA TRP A 300 19.30 12.97 15.88
C TRP A 300 19.68 14.45 15.67
N GLN A 301 20.91 14.76 15.26
CA GLN A 301 21.31 16.12 14.89
C GLN A 301 21.02 16.44 13.41
N ALA A 302 20.62 15.45 12.61
CA ALA A 302 20.70 15.41 11.16
C ALA A 302 22.12 15.60 10.58
N ASP A 303 23.17 15.31 11.36
CA ASP A 303 24.52 15.18 10.81
C ASP A 303 24.68 13.78 10.21
N TYR A 304 24.09 13.61 9.02
CA TYR A 304 24.11 12.35 8.28
C TYR A 304 25.53 11.95 7.83
N GLY A 305 26.48 12.90 7.80
CA GLY A 305 27.89 12.64 7.47
C GLY A 305 28.62 11.96 8.63
N GLU A 306 28.58 12.57 9.82
CA GLU A 306 29.15 11.99 11.05
C GLU A 306 28.43 10.69 11.41
N ALA A 307 27.10 10.66 11.32
CA ALA A 307 26.29 9.46 11.60
C ALA A 307 26.72 8.28 10.73
N ARG A 308 26.91 8.51 9.43
CA ARG A 308 27.34 7.46 8.50
C ARG A 308 28.71 6.90 8.87
N ALA A 309 29.73 7.74 9.06
CA ALA A 309 31.07 7.29 9.41
C ALA A 309 31.09 6.47 10.71
N LEU A 310 30.34 6.92 11.73
CA LEU A 310 30.22 6.21 13.00
C LEU A 310 29.46 4.88 12.88
N TYR A 311 28.47 4.77 12.00
CA TYR A 311 27.80 3.50 11.71
C TYR A 311 28.64 2.57 10.83
N GLU A 312 29.45 3.09 9.91
CA GLU A 312 30.43 2.31 9.13
C GLU A 312 31.47 1.67 10.06
N ASP A 313 32.02 2.43 11.02
CA ASP A 313 32.94 1.92 12.04
C ASP A 313 32.26 0.92 13.00
N ALA A 314 31.02 1.19 13.43
CA ALA A 314 30.24 0.25 14.24
C ALA A 314 30.00 -1.08 13.52
N TYR A 315 29.67 -1.03 12.22
CA TYR A 315 29.44 -2.21 11.39
C TYR A 315 30.73 -2.99 11.15
N ARG A 316 31.83 -2.32 10.82
CA ARG A 316 33.14 -2.96 10.58
C ARG A 316 33.61 -3.73 11.82
N GLU A 317 33.70 -3.05 12.97
CA GLU A 317 34.11 -3.65 14.24
C GLU A 317 33.19 -4.81 14.67
N LEU A 318 31.88 -4.69 14.43
CA LEU A 318 30.89 -5.74 14.70
C LEU A 318 31.13 -6.98 13.81
N MET A 319 31.29 -6.80 12.49
CA MET A 319 31.53 -7.88 11.54
C MET A 319 32.87 -8.57 11.78
N ASP A 320 33.92 -7.80 12.09
CA ASP A 320 35.24 -8.36 12.35
C ASP A 320 35.27 -9.18 13.66
N VAL A 321 34.70 -8.67 14.75
CA VAL A 321 34.85 -9.32 16.07
C VAL A 321 33.79 -10.37 16.38
N TYR A 322 32.52 -10.14 15.99
CA TYR A 322 31.42 -11.04 16.36
C TYR A 322 31.08 -12.08 15.31
N PHE A 323 31.66 -11.98 14.11
CA PHE A 323 31.42 -12.93 13.01
C PHE A 323 32.74 -13.53 12.49
N ARG A 324 33.71 -12.71 12.05
CA ARG A 324 34.98 -13.23 11.49
C ARG A 324 35.91 -13.84 12.56
N ALA A 325 36.11 -13.15 13.68
CA ALA A 325 36.98 -13.61 14.77
C ALA A 325 36.31 -14.60 15.74
N SER A 326 34.99 -14.80 15.65
CA SER A 326 34.24 -15.71 16.51
C SER A 326 33.62 -16.85 15.70
N PRO A 327 34.10 -18.11 15.84
CA PRO A 327 33.51 -19.27 15.17
C PRO A 327 32.16 -19.70 15.77
N ALA A 328 31.62 -18.94 16.73
CA ALA A 328 30.38 -19.27 17.43
C ALA A 328 29.19 -19.28 16.46
N LYS A 329 28.70 -20.49 16.16
CA LYS A 329 27.47 -20.73 15.40
C LYS A 329 26.25 -20.19 16.20
N PRO A 330 25.24 -19.61 15.53
CA PRO A 330 23.97 -19.30 16.18
C PRO A 330 23.35 -20.56 16.84
N PRO A 331 22.58 -20.43 17.95
CA PRO A 331 21.99 -19.19 18.45
C PRO A 331 22.50 -18.81 19.86
N ALA A 332 23.81 -18.70 20.06
CA ALA A 332 24.29 -17.99 21.26
C ALA A 332 23.64 -16.60 21.31
N ARG A 333 23.11 -16.20 22.48
CA ARG A 333 22.29 -14.97 22.65
C ARG A 333 22.95 -13.73 22.05
N ARG A 334 24.28 -13.65 22.09
CA ARG A 334 25.09 -12.55 21.52
C ARG A 334 25.23 -12.60 20.00
N CYS A 335 25.25 -13.78 19.38
CA CYS A 335 25.24 -13.91 17.91
C CYS A 335 23.92 -13.37 17.34
N VAL A 336 22.78 -13.68 17.97
CA VAL A 336 21.46 -13.16 17.55
C VAL A 336 21.37 -11.64 17.78
N GLU A 337 21.89 -11.13 18.90
CA GLU A 337 21.98 -9.69 19.17
C GLU A 337 22.87 -8.97 18.14
N ALA A 338 24.00 -9.58 17.75
CA ALA A 338 24.90 -9.06 16.73
C ALA A 338 24.28 -9.08 15.33
N GLN A 339 23.53 -10.12 14.95
CA GLN A 339 22.82 -10.20 13.66
C GLN A 339 21.78 -9.08 13.55
N VAL A 340 20.92 -8.93 14.56
CA VAL A 340 19.91 -7.86 14.61
C VAL A 340 20.55 -6.47 14.53
N LEU A 341 21.72 -6.27 15.16
CA LEU A 341 22.44 -5.00 15.11
C LEU A 341 23.12 -4.77 13.75
N ALA A 342 23.68 -5.80 13.11
CA ALA A 342 24.31 -5.72 11.80
C ALA A 342 23.30 -5.33 10.71
N ASP A 343 22.15 -6.02 10.68
CA ASP A 343 21.08 -5.77 9.70
C ASP A 343 20.51 -4.35 9.87
N ALA A 344 20.30 -3.91 11.13
CA ALA A 344 19.86 -2.55 11.43
C ALA A 344 20.89 -1.47 11.08
N LEU A 345 22.18 -1.74 11.28
CA LEU A 345 23.27 -0.84 10.85
C LEU A 345 23.30 -0.72 9.33
N VAL A 346 23.18 -1.82 8.58
CA VAL A 346 23.19 -1.78 7.12
C VAL A 346 21.97 -1.05 6.58
N LEU A 347 20.77 -1.26 7.16
CA LEU A 347 19.59 -0.46 6.80
C LEU A 347 19.83 1.04 6.98
N ARG A 348 20.44 1.44 8.10
CA ARG A 348 20.81 2.84 8.38
C ARG A 348 21.84 3.37 7.37
N LEU A 349 22.88 2.60 7.06
CA LEU A 349 23.89 2.99 6.07
C LEU A 349 23.29 3.14 4.67
N VAL A 350 22.45 2.19 4.24
CA VAL A 350 21.70 2.28 2.97
C VAL A 350 20.82 3.54 2.94
N ARG A 351 20.06 3.82 4.01
CA ARG A 351 19.28 5.08 4.14
C ARG A 351 20.16 6.32 4.04
N LEU A 352 21.28 6.38 4.76
CA LEU A 352 22.17 7.55 4.76
C LEU A 352 22.88 7.75 3.41
N HIS A 353 23.23 6.68 2.69
CA HIS A 353 23.71 6.78 1.30
C HIS A 353 22.60 7.25 0.35
N LEU A 354 21.35 6.83 0.56
CA LEU A 354 20.20 7.31 -0.21
C LEU A 354 19.93 8.80 0.05
N TYR A 355 19.99 9.28 1.29
CA TYR A 355 19.92 10.72 1.62
C TYR A 355 21.09 11.52 1.03
N ALA A 356 22.30 10.97 1.03
CA ALA A 356 23.46 11.58 0.38
C ALA A 356 23.45 11.50 -1.16
N HIS A 357 22.29 11.20 -1.78
CA HIS A 357 22.11 11.02 -3.23
C HIS A 357 23.16 10.09 -3.87
N ALA A 358 23.65 9.09 -3.12
CA ALA A 358 24.69 8.14 -3.52
C ALA A 358 24.15 6.69 -3.64
N PRO A 359 23.14 6.43 -4.49
CA PRO A 359 22.47 5.12 -4.57
C PRO A 359 23.40 3.98 -5.04
N ALA A 360 24.45 4.27 -5.81
CA ALA A 360 25.49 3.27 -6.13
C ALA A 360 26.25 2.79 -4.88
N ARG A 361 26.55 3.69 -3.92
CA ARG A 361 27.14 3.30 -2.63
C ARG A 361 26.14 2.55 -1.76
N ALA A 362 24.87 2.97 -1.76
CA ALA A 362 23.79 2.25 -1.08
C ALA A 362 23.67 0.80 -1.57
N ARG A 363 23.74 0.58 -2.89
CA ARG A 363 23.77 -0.76 -3.49
C ARG A 363 25.04 -1.54 -3.11
N ALA A 364 26.22 -0.93 -3.23
CA ALA A 364 27.47 -1.60 -2.88
C ALA A 364 27.52 -2.03 -1.40
N GLN A 365 27.03 -1.19 -0.49
CA GLN A 365 26.89 -1.51 0.94
C GLN A 365 25.96 -2.70 1.17
N LEU A 366 24.86 -2.81 0.41
CA LEU A 366 23.97 -3.96 0.44
C LEU A 366 24.65 -5.23 -0.10
N GLU A 367 25.22 -5.17 -1.30
CA GLU A 367 25.89 -6.33 -1.93
C GLU A 367 27.02 -6.86 -1.05
N GLN A 368 27.81 -5.96 -0.44
CA GLN A 368 28.85 -6.30 0.55
C GLN A 368 28.26 -6.99 1.79
N HIS A 369 27.11 -6.54 2.30
CA HIS A 369 26.46 -7.15 3.46
C HIS A 369 25.92 -8.55 3.14
N ILE A 370 25.23 -8.74 2.01
CA ILE A 370 24.75 -10.06 1.60
C ILE A 370 25.91 -11.03 1.36
N ALA A 371 26.99 -10.57 0.70
CA ALA A 371 28.20 -11.38 0.52
C ALA A 371 28.86 -11.74 1.86
N ALA A 372 28.89 -10.81 2.83
CA ALA A 372 29.40 -11.08 4.16
C ALA A 372 28.52 -12.08 4.95
N ILE A 373 27.18 -12.00 4.82
CA ILE A 373 26.26 -12.99 5.39
C ILE A 373 26.52 -14.37 4.80
N ASP A 374 26.60 -14.50 3.47
CA ASP A 374 26.76 -15.80 2.82
C ASP A 374 28.12 -16.44 3.13
N ALA A 375 29.19 -15.63 3.11
CA ALA A 375 30.52 -16.06 3.55
C ALA A 375 30.55 -16.50 5.02
N GLN A 376 29.83 -15.79 5.91
CA GLN A 376 29.74 -16.17 7.31
C GLN A 376 28.92 -17.45 7.53
N CYS A 377 27.81 -17.63 6.80
CA CYS A 377 27.05 -18.86 6.80
C CYS A 377 27.92 -20.05 6.34
N ALA A 378 28.73 -19.87 5.30
CA ALA A 378 29.70 -20.87 4.86
C ALA A 378 30.77 -21.15 5.93
N ALA A 379 31.30 -20.13 6.60
CA ALA A 379 32.28 -20.27 7.69
C ALA A 379 31.72 -21.02 8.91
N TRP A 380 30.42 -20.88 9.21
CA TRP A 380 29.70 -21.68 10.22
C TRP A 380 29.35 -23.11 9.77
N GLY A 381 29.82 -23.53 8.59
CA GLY A 381 29.52 -24.85 8.02
C GLY A 381 28.07 -25.03 7.57
N LEU A 382 27.34 -23.94 7.30
CA LEU A 382 25.98 -24.02 6.74
C LEU A 382 26.07 -24.30 5.23
N ALA A 383 25.84 -25.56 4.88
CA ALA A 383 25.77 -26.00 3.49
C ALA A 383 24.68 -25.21 2.71
N PRO A 384 24.77 -25.12 1.36
CA PRO A 384 23.69 -24.56 0.53
C PRO A 384 22.33 -25.23 0.74
N THR A 385 22.35 -26.48 1.21
CA THR A 385 21.18 -27.32 1.56
C THR A 385 20.67 -27.12 2.99
N ALA A 386 21.21 -26.17 3.77
CA ALA A 386 20.74 -25.85 5.12
C ALA A 386 19.70 -24.71 5.07
N PRO A 387 18.47 -24.88 5.61
CA PRO A 387 17.44 -23.84 5.55
C PRO A 387 17.82 -22.58 6.33
N GLU A 388 18.64 -22.70 7.37
CA GLU A 388 19.10 -21.57 8.21
C GLU A 388 19.96 -20.58 7.42
N ARG A 389 20.73 -21.05 6.42
CA ARG A 389 21.57 -20.20 5.56
C ARG A 389 20.73 -19.14 4.83
N TRP A 390 19.56 -19.54 4.38
CA TRP A 390 18.66 -18.68 3.59
C TRP A 390 17.76 -17.80 4.46
N ALA A 391 17.56 -18.15 5.73
CA ALA A 391 16.68 -17.44 6.64
C ALA A 391 17.19 -16.04 7.06
N TRP A 392 18.51 -15.81 7.07
CA TRP A 392 19.09 -14.49 7.38
C TRP A 392 19.04 -13.53 6.18
N PRO A 393 19.54 -13.88 4.97
CA PRO A 393 19.37 -13.05 3.77
C PRO A 393 17.92 -12.69 3.46
N ALA A 394 16.98 -13.62 3.64
CA ALA A 394 15.55 -13.36 3.38
C ALA A 394 15.01 -12.17 4.21
N LYS A 395 15.38 -12.10 5.50
CA LYS A 395 14.95 -11.02 6.40
C LYS A 395 15.62 -9.69 6.04
N ALA A 396 16.92 -9.72 5.69
CA ALA A 396 17.65 -8.53 5.25
C ALA A 396 17.01 -7.95 3.97
N TYR A 397 16.81 -8.77 2.93
CA TYR A 397 16.14 -8.34 1.70
C TYR A 397 14.73 -7.80 1.94
N GLY A 398 13.93 -8.45 2.78
CA GLY A 398 12.58 -7.96 3.12
C GLY A 398 12.59 -6.60 3.81
N LEU A 399 13.49 -6.39 4.77
CA LEU A 399 13.63 -5.10 5.48
C LEU A 399 14.08 -3.95 4.55
N LEU A 400 14.93 -4.26 3.57
CA LEU A 400 15.39 -3.31 2.56
C LEU A 400 14.34 -3.02 1.50
N ALA A 401 13.48 -3.99 1.16
CA ALA A 401 12.32 -3.77 0.31
C ALA A 401 11.33 -2.79 0.99
N GLU A 402 11.08 -2.94 2.30
CA GLU A 402 10.28 -1.99 3.08
C GLU A 402 10.87 -0.57 3.04
N LEU A 403 12.21 -0.41 3.16
CA LEU A 403 12.88 0.89 3.01
C LEU A 403 12.76 1.45 1.59
N ALA A 404 12.92 0.62 0.55
CA ALA A 404 12.80 1.05 -0.85
C ALA A 404 11.38 1.51 -1.19
N HIS A 405 10.37 0.83 -0.65
CA HIS A 405 8.96 1.20 -0.74
C HIS A 405 8.68 2.58 -0.13
N GLU A 406 9.08 2.79 1.14
CA GLU A 406 8.89 4.09 1.81
C GLU A 406 9.70 5.23 1.17
N ALA A 407 10.83 4.94 0.54
CA ALA A 407 11.63 5.93 -0.16
C ALA A 407 10.97 6.47 -1.44
N GLN A 408 9.99 5.74 -2.01
CA GLN A 408 9.21 6.11 -3.21
C GLN A 408 10.07 6.61 -4.40
N ARG A 409 11.28 6.07 -4.56
CA ARG A 409 12.22 6.49 -5.61
C ARG A 409 11.91 5.80 -6.95
N PRO A 410 12.16 6.48 -8.09
CA PRO A 410 11.88 5.92 -9.40
C PRO A 410 12.65 4.60 -9.63
N PRO A 411 11.96 3.52 -10.03
CA PRO A 411 12.47 2.14 -10.01
C PRO A 411 13.30 1.77 -11.26
N SER A 412 14.41 2.48 -11.55
CA SER A 412 15.18 2.17 -12.79
C SER A 412 16.60 2.79 -12.95
N VAL A 413 17.42 3.00 -11.91
CA VAL A 413 18.83 3.43 -12.15
C VAL A 413 19.92 2.62 -11.43
N HIS A 414 19.69 2.13 -10.20
CA HIS A 414 20.80 1.60 -9.37
C HIS A 414 20.55 0.26 -8.66
N GLY A 415 19.58 -0.56 -9.09
CA GLY A 415 19.39 -1.92 -8.58
C GLY A 415 18.74 -2.05 -7.18
N LEU A 416 18.47 -0.94 -6.48
CA LEU A 416 17.65 -0.90 -5.27
C LEU A 416 16.16 -0.71 -5.64
N ASP A 417 15.59 -1.70 -6.31
CA ASP A 417 14.19 -1.74 -6.73
C ASP A 417 13.38 -2.59 -5.74
N GLU A 418 12.27 -2.04 -5.22
CA GLU A 418 11.38 -2.70 -4.25
C GLU A 418 10.96 -4.11 -4.70
N GLY A 419 10.51 -4.24 -5.96
CA GLY A 419 10.03 -5.50 -6.50
C GLY A 419 11.15 -6.53 -6.64
N LEU A 420 12.35 -6.10 -7.04
CA LEU A 420 13.53 -6.98 -7.04
C LEU A 420 13.94 -7.42 -5.63
N LEU A 421 13.91 -6.52 -4.64
CA LEU A 421 14.27 -6.86 -3.26
C LEU A 421 13.27 -7.85 -2.63
N TYR A 422 11.96 -7.65 -2.82
CA TYR A 422 10.95 -8.64 -2.42
C TYR A 422 11.10 -9.96 -3.19
N TYR A 423 11.45 -9.92 -4.48
CA TYR A 423 11.71 -11.13 -5.27
C TYR A 423 12.94 -11.90 -4.76
N HIS A 424 14.02 -11.22 -4.36
CA HIS A 424 15.18 -11.86 -3.74
C HIS A 424 14.85 -12.46 -2.35
N ALA A 425 14.07 -11.76 -1.52
CA ALA A 425 13.58 -12.30 -0.25
C ALA A 425 12.75 -13.59 -0.47
N ALA A 426 11.87 -13.58 -1.48
CA ALA A 426 11.10 -14.74 -1.88
C ALA A 426 11.97 -15.91 -2.35
N LEU A 427 13.01 -15.67 -3.16
CA LEU A 427 13.93 -16.72 -3.60
C LEU A 427 14.65 -17.37 -2.41
N CYS A 428 15.11 -16.59 -1.43
CA CYS A 428 15.68 -17.14 -0.21
C CYS A 428 14.67 -18.01 0.58
N HIS A 429 13.41 -17.58 0.69
CA HIS A 429 12.36 -18.41 1.31
C HIS A 429 12.05 -19.70 0.51
N LEU A 430 12.11 -19.65 -0.83
CA LEU A 430 11.95 -20.83 -1.69
C LEU A 430 13.13 -21.81 -1.57
N GLU A 431 14.37 -21.33 -1.48
CA GLU A 431 15.53 -22.21 -1.24
C GLU A 431 15.48 -22.82 0.17
N ALA A 432 15.08 -22.07 1.20
CA ALA A 432 14.82 -22.62 2.54
C ALA A 432 13.78 -23.78 2.50
N LEU A 433 12.73 -23.67 1.68
CA LEU A 433 11.74 -24.73 1.47
C LEU A 433 12.26 -25.94 0.69
N ARG A 434 13.28 -25.77 -0.17
CA ARG A 434 13.95 -26.88 -0.85
C ARG A 434 14.91 -27.63 0.09
N CYS A 435 15.43 -26.91 1.09
CA CYS A 435 16.39 -27.41 2.07
C CYS A 435 15.75 -28.18 3.25
N ALA A 436 14.47 -27.94 3.54
CA ALA A 436 13.76 -28.53 4.67
C ALA A 436 12.49 -29.27 4.25
N ALA A 437 12.09 -30.27 5.04
CA ALA A 437 10.74 -30.85 4.97
C ALA A 437 9.67 -29.73 5.10
N PRO A 438 8.48 -29.86 4.48
CA PRO A 438 7.65 -28.72 4.12
C PRO A 438 7.07 -27.96 5.32
N ALA A 439 7.78 -26.93 5.77
CA ALA A 439 7.28 -25.95 6.73
C ALA A 439 6.36 -24.95 6.03
N ASP A 440 5.04 -25.09 6.20
CA ASP A 440 4.03 -24.20 5.58
C ASP A 440 4.27 -22.71 5.86
N ALA A 441 4.88 -22.38 6.99
CA ALA A 441 5.26 -21.01 7.36
C ALA A 441 6.25 -20.37 6.35
N ALA A 442 7.24 -21.12 5.88
CA ALA A 442 8.19 -20.60 4.88
C ALA A 442 7.54 -20.46 3.50
N ARG A 443 6.55 -21.31 3.18
CA ARG A 443 5.73 -21.17 1.95
C ARG A 443 4.85 -19.93 2.01
N GLY A 444 4.23 -19.65 3.16
CA GLY A 444 3.49 -18.41 3.40
C GLY A 444 4.37 -17.16 3.24
N ALA A 445 5.59 -17.18 3.77
CA ALA A 445 6.55 -16.08 3.60
C ALA A 445 6.97 -15.88 2.14
N ALA A 446 7.33 -16.96 1.43
CA ALA A 446 7.65 -16.89 -0.01
C ALA A 446 6.49 -16.33 -0.84
N VAL A 447 5.26 -16.82 -0.62
CA VAL A 447 4.03 -16.35 -1.29
C VAL A 447 3.78 -14.86 -1.03
N SER A 448 3.93 -14.41 0.23
CA SER A 448 3.76 -13.00 0.60
C SER A 448 4.75 -12.10 -0.15
N CYS A 449 6.04 -12.44 -0.12
CA CYS A 449 7.09 -11.69 -0.83
C CYS A 449 6.90 -11.73 -2.36
N LEU A 450 6.45 -12.85 -2.94
CA LEU A 450 6.15 -12.93 -4.37
C LEU A 450 4.94 -12.11 -4.78
N SER A 451 3.92 -11.99 -3.91
CA SER A 451 2.78 -11.09 -4.16
C SER A 451 3.23 -9.62 -4.13
N ALA A 452 3.98 -9.22 -3.10
CA ALA A 452 4.53 -7.87 -3.01
C ALA A 452 5.42 -7.53 -4.23
N ALA A 453 6.29 -8.45 -4.67
CA ALA A 453 7.07 -8.29 -5.89
C ALA A 453 6.20 -8.18 -7.15
N TYR A 454 5.17 -9.03 -7.29
CA TYR A 454 4.23 -9.00 -8.41
C TYR A 454 3.49 -7.66 -8.50
N ASP A 455 2.96 -7.18 -7.37
CA ASP A 455 2.21 -5.93 -7.31
C ASP A 455 3.14 -4.72 -7.55
N ALA A 456 4.35 -4.68 -6.96
CA ALA A 456 5.36 -3.67 -7.26
C ALA A 456 5.73 -3.64 -8.76
N PHE A 457 5.97 -4.80 -9.40
CA PHE A 457 6.23 -4.85 -10.85
C PHE A 457 5.03 -4.42 -11.69
N ARG A 458 3.79 -4.57 -11.21
CA ARG A 458 2.58 -4.06 -11.89
C ARG A 458 2.41 -2.56 -11.73
N HIS A 459 2.58 -2.02 -10.52
CA HIS A 459 2.52 -0.58 -10.27
C HIS A 459 3.55 0.18 -11.12
N THR A 460 4.75 -0.39 -11.25
CA THR A 460 5.86 0.16 -12.03
C THR A 460 5.79 -0.17 -13.54
N GLN A 461 4.70 -0.77 -14.02
CA GLN A 461 4.45 -1.15 -15.43
C GLN A 461 5.49 -2.13 -16.02
N ARG A 462 6.26 -2.84 -15.19
CA ARG A 462 7.30 -3.80 -15.59
C ARG A 462 6.70 -5.18 -15.89
N ALA A 463 5.79 -5.25 -16.86
CA ALA A 463 4.95 -6.43 -17.15
C ALA A 463 5.71 -7.77 -17.24
N ARG A 464 6.91 -7.79 -17.85
CA ARG A 464 7.75 -9.01 -17.94
C ARG A 464 8.17 -9.54 -16.58
N LEU A 465 8.55 -8.66 -15.65
CA LEU A 465 8.93 -9.04 -14.28
C LEU A 465 7.71 -9.45 -13.46
N ALA A 466 6.56 -8.78 -13.64
CA ALA A 466 5.31 -9.22 -13.04
C ALA A 466 4.94 -10.65 -13.49
N HIS A 467 5.02 -10.95 -14.79
CA HIS A 467 4.79 -12.31 -15.29
C HIS A 467 5.82 -13.33 -14.75
N TRP A 468 7.09 -12.94 -14.57
CA TRP A 468 8.09 -13.82 -13.96
C TRP A 468 7.78 -14.13 -12.48
N ALA A 469 7.41 -13.10 -11.69
CA ALA A 469 6.97 -13.27 -10.31
C ALA A 469 5.68 -14.12 -10.22
N ALA A 470 4.71 -13.92 -11.12
CA ALA A 470 3.48 -14.71 -11.19
C ALA A 470 3.74 -16.20 -11.45
N VAL A 471 4.72 -16.55 -12.29
CA VAL A 471 5.11 -17.95 -12.54
C VAL A 471 5.77 -18.56 -11.31
N ARG A 472 6.61 -17.82 -10.58
CA ARG A 472 7.16 -18.29 -9.29
C ARG A 472 6.07 -18.45 -8.23
N LEU A 473 5.10 -17.55 -8.18
CA LEU A 473 3.96 -17.60 -7.27
C LEU A 473 3.10 -18.83 -7.55
N ALA A 474 2.82 -19.12 -8.83
CA ALA A 474 2.16 -20.36 -9.25
C ALA A 474 2.93 -21.62 -8.85
N GLN A 475 4.26 -21.64 -9.03
CA GLN A 475 5.12 -22.76 -8.61
C GLN A 475 5.06 -22.98 -7.09
N ALA A 476 5.00 -21.90 -6.29
CA ALA A 476 4.85 -21.99 -4.84
C ALA A 476 3.46 -22.51 -4.41
N TYR A 477 2.40 -22.19 -5.16
CA TYR A 477 1.05 -22.70 -4.90
C TYR A 477 0.84 -24.15 -5.36
N LEU A 478 1.46 -24.57 -6.47
CA LEU A 478 1.20 -25.85 -7.14
C LEU A 478 1.10 -27.10 -6.22
N PRO A 479 2.01 -27.35 -5.26
CA PRO A 479 1.96 -28.56 -4.44
C PRO A 479 0.84 -28.58 -3.36
N ALA A 480 0.24 -27.43 -3.05
CA ALA A 480 -0.73 -27.32 -1.94
C ALA A 480 -2.10 -26.76 -2.37
N LYS A 481 -2.12 -25.92 -3.41
CA LYS A 481 -3.31 -25.20 -3.91
C LYS A 481 -3.23 -25.04 -5.45
N PRO A 482 -3.26 -26.14 -6.23
CA PRO A 482 -3.16 -26.07 -7.70
C PRO A 482 -4.21 -25.16 -8.35
N ALA A 483 -5.43 -25.10 -7.79
CA ALA A 483 -6.49 -24.18 -8.21
C ALA A 483 -6.11 -22.69 -8.08
N GLN A 484 -5.25 -22.32 -7.13
CA GLN A 484 -4.73 -20.95 -6.99
C GLN A 484 -3.55 -20.69 -7.93
N ALA A 485 -2.80 -21.73 -8.34
CA ALA A 485 -1.71 -21.61 -9.29
C ALA A 485 -2.20 -21.38 -10.73
N LEU A 486 -3.27 -22.08 -11.14
CA LEU A 486 -3.77 -22.10 -12.52
C LEU A 486 -4.06 -20.70 -13.10
N PRO A 487 -4.76 -19.77 -12.42
CA PRO A 487 -5.01 -18.43 -12.97
C PRO A 487 -3.76 -17.60 -13.27
N PHE A 488 -2.68 -17.75 -12.48
CA PHE A 488 -1.41 -17.06 -12.73
C PHE A 488 -0.66 -17.65 -13.93
N LEU A 489 -0.68 -18.98 -14.07
CA LEU A 489 -0.12 -19.68 -15.22
C LEU A 489 -0.87 -19.30 -16.50
N GLU A 490 -2.20 -19.36 -16.50
CA GLU A 490 -3.00 -19.03 -17.67
C GLU A 490 -2.86 -17.57 -18.08
N ARG A 491 -2.94 -16.62 -17.13
CA ARG A 491 -2.74 -15.19 -17.39
C ARG A 491 -1.38 -14.90 -18.02
N THR A 492 -0.34 -15.63 -17.60
CA THR A 492 1.01 -15.49 -18.15
C THR A 492 1.18 -16.20 -19.48
N LEU A 493 0.53 -17.35 -19.67
CA LEU A 493 0.50 -18.09 -20.93
C LEU A 493 -0.16 -17.27 -22.05
N ARG A 494 -1.24 -16.51 -21.76
CA ARG A 494 -1.84 -15.54 -22.71
C ARG A 494 -0.83 -14.52 -23.27
N TRP A 495 0.17 -14.13 -22.49
CA TRP A 495 1.22 -13.20 -22.91
C TRP A 495 2.21 -13.90 -23.86
N TYR A 496 2.75 -15.06 -23.45
CA TYR A 496 3.68 -15.85 -24.28
C TYR A 496 3.05 -16.46 -25.54
N ARG A 497 1.72 -16.62 -25.58
CA ARG A 497 0.93 -16.94 -26.79
C ARG A 497 1.06 -15.87 -27.87
N ARG A 498 1.15 -14.58 -27.48
CA ARG A 498 1.29 -13.44 -28.40
C ARG A 498 2.73 -13.22 -28.84
N ASP A 499 3.66 -13.25 -27.88
CA ASP A 499 5.08 -12.90 -28.09
C ASP A 499 5.89 -14.03 -28.77
N GLY A 500 5.30 -15.20 -29.02
CA GLY A 500 5.88 -16.21 -29.90
C GLY A 500 7.07 -17.00 -29.33
N TRP A 501 7.18 -17.15 -28.00
CA TRP A 501 8.26 -17.91 -27.33
C TRP A 501 7.88 -19.40 -27.18
N PRO A 502 8.27 -20.32 -28.09
CA PRO A 502 7.74 -21.67 -28.10
C PRO A 502 8.16 -22.49 -26.88
N MET A 503 9.38 -22.26 -26.35
CA MET A 503 9.91 -22.95 -25.17
C MET A 503 9.13 -22.59 -23.90
N LEU A 504 8.96 -21.29 -23.63
CA LEU A 504 8.25 -20.81 -22.44
C LEU A 504 6.76 -21.12 -22.53
N ARG A 505 6.14 -20.95 -23.71
CA ARG A 505 4.74 -21.34 -23.96
C ARG A 505 4.51 -22.82 -23.64
N ALA A 506 5.31 -23.72 -24.21
CA ALA A 506 5.16 -25.16 -23.99
C ALA A 506 5.44 -25.56 -22.53
N ARG A 507 6.50 -25.04 -21.89
CA ARG A 507 6.81 -25.32 -20.47
C ARG A 507 5.70 -24.85 -19.52
N LEU A 508 5.11 -23.67 -19.78
CA LEU A 508 3.97 -23.15 -19.03
C LEU A 508 2.69 -23.95 -19.28
N ALA A 509 2.40 -24.34 -20.51
CA ALA A 509 1.25 -25.19 -20.84
C ALA A 509 1.34 -26.58 -20.16
N LEU A 510 2.53 -27.19 -20.13
CA LEU A 510 2.79 -28.44 -19.38
C LEU A 510 2.53 -28.26 -17.88
N THR A 511 3.00 -27.16 -17.30
CA THR A 511 2.83 -26.87 -15.86
C THR A 511 1.36 -26.56 -15.52
N ALA A 512 0.66 -25.85 -16.40
CA ALA A 512 -0.77 -25.57 -16.26
C ALA A 512 -1.61 -26.84 -16.40
N LEU A 513 -1.27 -27.75 -17.33
CA LEU A 513 -1.99 -29.02 -17.49
C LEU A 513 -1.81 -29.91 -16.24
N ALA A 514 -0.59 -29.97 -15.70
CA ALA A 514 -0.31 -30.65 -14.44
C ALA A 514 -1.04 -30.03 -13.23
N ALA A 515 -1.38 -28.73 -13.27
CA ALA A 515 -2.20 -28.07 -12.26
C ALA A 515 -3.71 -28.31 -12.47
N ALA A 516 -4.18 -28.37 -13.71
CA ALA A 516 -5.59 -28.50 -14.05
C ALA A 516 -6.13 -29.93 -13.83
N LEU A 517 -5.31 -30.96 -14.08
CA LEU A 517 -5.71 -32.37 -13.91
C LEU A 517 -6.18 -32.70 -12.47
N PRO A 518 -5.45 -32.37 -11.39
CA PRO A 518 -5.92 -32.58 -10.01
C PRO A 518 -7.08 -31.68 -9.57
N CYS A 519 -7.38 -30.61 -10.33
CA CYS A 519 -8.51 -29.73 -10.05
C CYS A 519 -9.81 -30.15 -10.76
N GLU A 520 -9.76 -31.21 -11.57
CA GLU A 520 -10.86 -31.64 -12.45
C GLU A 520 -11.44 -30.52 -13.34
N ASP A 521 -10.63 -29.50 -13.66
CA ASP A 521 -11.02 -28.44 -14.60
C ASP A 521 -10.95 -28.98 -16.03
N ARG A 522 -11.98 -29.75 -16.40
CA ARG A 522 -12.15 -30.40 -17.71
C ARG A 522 -11.99 -29.39 -18.85
N ALA A 523 -12.48 -28.15 -18.69
CA ALA A 523 -12.38 -27.10 -19.69
C ALA A 523 -10.93 -26.62 -19.89
N ALA A 524 -10.20 -26.37 -18.80
CA ALA A 524 -8.78 -26.03 -18.87
C ALA A 524 -7.93 -27.19 -19.40
N VAL A 525 -8.19 -28.43 -18.95
CA VAL A 525 -7.50 -29.64 -19.42
C VAL A 525 -7.65 -29.81 -20.94
N ALA A 526 -8.88 -29.71 -21.48
CA ALA A 526 -9.11 -29.80 -22.93
C ALA A 526 -8.38 -28.70 -23.71
N ARG A 527 -8.45 -27.45 -23.25
CA ARG A 527 -7.77 -26.30 -23.87
C ARG A 527 -6.25 -26.45 -23.88
N LEU A 528 -5.66 -26.88 -22.76
CA LEU A 528 -4.22 -27.06 -22.61
C LEU A 528 -3.71 -28.30 -23.37
N ALA A 529 -4.49 -29.38 -23.41
CA ALA A 529 -4.18 -30.55 -24.24
C ALA A 529 -4.16 -30.18 -25.73
N LEU A 530 -5.13 -29.40 -26.20
CA LEU A 530 -5.16 -28.89 -27.57
C LEU A 530 -3.97 -27.95 -27.89
N GLU A 531 -3.53 -27.13 -26.93
CA GLU A 531 -2.32 -26.30 -27.08
C GLU A 531 -1.04 -27.13 -27.19
N LEU A 532 -0.95 -28.27 -26.49
CA LEU A 532 0.16 -29.23 -26.57
C LEU A 532 0.12 -30.17 -27.79
N GLN A 533 -1.01 -30.27 -28.49
CA GLN A 533 -1.12 -30.96 -29.79
C GLN A 533 -0.59 -30.11 -30.96
N GLN A 534 -0.32 -28.83 -30.74
CA GLN A 534 0.41 -27.98 -31.69
C GLN A 534 1.91 -28.33 -31.72
N PRO A 535 2.68 -27.85 -32.71
CA PRO A 535 4.13 -28.04 -32.71
C PRO A 535 4.81 -27.49 -31.45
N VAL A 536 5.49 -28.36 -30.70
CA VAL A 536 6.31 -28.05 -29.51
C VAL A 536 7.81 -28.19 -29.83
N PRO A 537 8.72 -27.52 -29.09
CA PRO A 537 10.16 -27.71 -29.25
C PRO A 537 10.58 -29.18 -29.11
N PRO A 538 11.55 -29.68 -29.90
CA PRO A 538 11.95 -31.09 -29.87
C PRO A 538 12.34 -31.61 -28.47
N SER A 539 13.01 -30.79 -27.67
CA SER A 539 13.41 -31.14 -26.29
C SER A 539 12.23 -31.36 -25.33
N LEU A 540 11.04 -30.85 -25.65
CA LEU A 540 9.82 -31.03 -24.86
C LEU A 540 8.84 -32.03 -25.49
N ALA A 541 9.16 -32.59 -26.66
CA ALA A 541 8.23 -33.45 -27.40
C ALA A 541 7.87 -34.75 -26.65
N ARG A 542 8.81 -35.30 -25.86
CA ARG A 542 8.56 -36.43 -24.97
C ARG A 542 7.69 -36.03 -23.77
N GLU A 543 8.07 -34.97 -23.04
CA GLU A 543 7.27 -34.46 -21.91
C GLU A 543 5.82 -34.12 -22.32
N ALA A 544 5.62 -33.54 -23.50
CA ALA A 544 4.30 -33.24 -24.03
C ALA A 544 3.52 -34.50 -24.44
N HIS A 545 4.18 -35.53 -24.97
CA HIS A 545 3.53 -36.81 -25.23
C HIS A 545 3.10 -37.50 -23.94
N ASP A 546 4.00 -37.57 -22.95
CA ASP A 546 3.77 -38.19 -21.64
C ASP A 546 2.69 -37.43 -20.83
N ALA A 547 2.57 -36.11 -21.01
CA ALA A 547 1.52 -35.30 -20.40
C ALA A 547 0.16 -35.48 -21.10
N LEU A 548 0.14 -35.55 -22.44
CA LEU A 548 -1.08 -35.84 -23.21
C LEU A 548 -1.61 -37.25 -22.95
N ALA A 549 -0.74 -38.23 -22.72
CA ALA A 549 -1.14 -39.60 -22.37
C ALA A 549 -1.82 -39.72 -20.99
N ARG A 550 -1.70 -38.71 -20.12
CA ARG A 550 -2.38 -38.64 -18.81
C ARG A 550 -3.75 -37.96 -18.88
N VAL A 551 -4.12 -37.41 -20.05
CA VAL A 551 -5.45 -36.83 -20.25
C VAL A 551 -6.46 -37.98 -20.40
N PRO A 552 -7.53 -38.04 -19.58
CA PRO A 552 -8.48 -39.15 -19.65
C PRO A 552 -9.11 -39.30 -21.05
N SER A 553 -9.17 -40.53 -21.55
CA SER A 553 -9.79 -40.87 -22.83
C SER A 553 -11.26 -41.29 -22.71
N GLU A 554 -11.73 -41.57 -21.49
CA GLU A 554 -13.07 -42.12 -21.23
C GLU A 554 -14.19 -41.09 -21.51
N PRO A 555 -15.18 -41.39 -22.37
CA PRO A 555 -16.27 -40.46 -22.70
C PRO A 555 -17.09 -40.00 -21.49
N ALA A 556 -17.16 -40.80 -20.42
CA ALA A 556 -17.84 -40.51 -19.17
C ALA A 556 -17.16 -39.41 -18.36
N TRP A 557 -15.81 -39.42 -18.28
CA TRP A 557 -15.06 -38.36 -17.59
C TRP A 557 -15.31 -36.98 -18.23
N TRP A 558 -15.58 -36.95 -19.53
CA TRP A 558 -15.91 -35.74 -20.27
C TRP A 558 -17.39 -35.35 -20.25
N ALA A 559 -18.31 -36.26 -19.88
CA ALA A 559 -19.75 -36.05 -19.97
C ALA A 559 -20.24 -34.82 -19.19
N ALA A 560 -19.80 -34.67 -17.94
CA ALA A 560 -20.18 -33.57 -17.05
C ALA A 560 -19.60 -32.18 -17.42
N ALA A 561 -18.93 -32.06 -18.58
CA ALA A 561 -18.44 -30.78 -19.11
C ALA A 561 -18.95 -30.49 -20.54
N ARG A 562 -19.90 -31.28 -21.06
CA ARG A 562 -20.46 -31.08 -22.41
C ARG A 562 -21.46 -29.92 -22.48
N ASP A 563 -22.08 -29.56 -21.35
CA ASP A 563 -23.09 -28.48 -21.28
C ASP A 563 -22.47 -27.07 -21.43
N ALA A 564 -21.14 -26.95 -21.35
CA ALA A 564 -20.41 -25.70 -21.56
C ALA A 564 -19.11 -25.97 -22.35
N PRO A 565 -19.12 -25.92 -23.71
CA PRO A 565 -17.92 -26.12 -24.50
C PRO A 565 -16.85 -25.09 -24.14
N PRO A 566 -15.57 -25.49 -23.98
CA PRO A 566 -14.53 -24.57 -23.54
C PRO A 566 -14.30 -23.49 -24.60
N PRO A 567 -14.12 -22.22 -24.20
CA PRO A 567 -13.79 -21.16 -25.15
C PRO A 567 -12.48 -21.52 -25.85
N PRO A 568 -12.39 -21.33 -27.18
CA PRO A 568 -11.21 -21.73 -27.93
C PRO A 568 -9.95 -21.02 -27.42
N PRO A 569 -8.77 -21.66 -27.52
CA PRO A 569 -7.50 -21.01 -27.20
C PRO A 569 -7.34 -19.70 -27.99
N ASP A 570 -6.73 -18.68 -27.36
CA ASP A 570 -6.63 -17.33 -27.94
C ASP A 570 -6.16 -17.38 -29.40
N THR A 571 -7.01 -16.86 -30.28
CA THR A 571 -7.04 -17.17 -31.72
C THR A 571 -5.73 -16.83 -32.45
N GLY A 572 -4.96 -15.86 -31.94
CA GLY A 572 -3.64 -15.49 -32.47
C GLY A 572 -2.52 -16.54 -32.29
N ALA A 573 -2.75 -17.65 -31.58
CA ALA A 573 -1.69 -18.59 -31.18
C ALA A 573 -1.79 -20.00 -31.81
N VAL A 574 -2.83 -20.31 -32.58
CA VAL A 574 -3.06 -21.65 -33.16
C VAL A 574 -2.11 -21.89 -34.33
N ARG A 575 -1.08 -22.73 -34.13
CA ARG A 575 -0.08 -23.10 -35.16
C ARG A 575 -0.31 -24.51 -35.74
N LEU A 576 -1.56 -24.89 -35.94
CA LEU A 576 -1.92 -26.16 -36.60
C LEU A 576 -1.81 -26.06 -38.13
N VAL A 577 -2.17 -24.89 -38.67
CA VAL A 577 -2.30 -24.61 -40.11
C VAL A 577 -1.94 -23.14 -40.33
N GLY A 578 -1.25 -22.82 -41.44
CA GLY A 578 -1.06 -21.45 -41.93
C GLY A 578 -2.09 -21.13 -43.00
N VAL A 579 -2.72 -19.95 -42.92
CA VAL A 579 -3.76 -19.49 -43.86
C VAL A 579 -3.33 -18.16 -44.49
N ARG A 580 -3.32 -18.11 -45.81
CA ARG A 580 -3.04 -16.92 -46.63
C ARG A 580 -4.26 -16.62 -47.48
N ALA A 581 -4.57 -15.35 -47.69
CA ALA A 581 -5.61 -14.96 -48.63
C ALA A 581 -5.18 -13.71 -49.40
N VAL A 582 -5.65 -13.61 -50.65
CA VAL A 582 -5.28 -12.54 -51.56
C VAL A 582 -6.45 -12.16 -52.46
N PHE A 583 -6.73 -10.85 -52.56
CA PHE A 583 -7.60 -10.31 -53.61
C PHE A 583 -6.78 -9.97 -54.85
N ALA A 584 -7.35 -10.05 -56.06
CA ALA A 584 -6.61 -9.73 -57.28
C ALA A 584 -6.18 -8.24 -57.37
N ARG A 585 -6.97 -7.33 -56.79
CA ARG A 585 -6.71 -5.87 -56.72
C ARG A 585 -6.87 -5.36 -55.28
N ALA A 586 -6.51 -4.09 -55.02
CA ALA A 586 -6.52 -3.49 -53.68
C ALA A 586 -7.75 -2.60 -53.37
N GLN A 587 -8.48 -2.16 -54.39
CA GLN A 587 -9.66 -1.29 -54.28
C GLN A 587 -10.76 -1.80 -55.21
N ALA A 588 -12.02 -1.55 -54.87
CA ALA A 588 -13.20 -1.78 -55.71
C ALA A 588 -14.23 -0.66 -55.48
N VAL A 589 -15.03 -0.36 -56.49
CA VAL A 589 -16.25 0.44 -56.30
C VAL A 589 -17.36 -0.47 -55.76
N ALA A 590 -18.31 0.07 -55.00
CA ALA A 590 -19.45 -0.69 -54.53
C ALA A 590 -20.20 -1.36 -55.69
N SER A 591 -20.54 -2.64 -55.50
CA SER A 591 -21.14 -3.56 -56.48
C SER A 591 -20.23 -4.06 -57.62
N GLU A 592 -18.91 -3.85 -57.57
CA GLU A 592 -17.96 -4.41 -58.55
C GLU A 592 -17.44 -5.82 -58.13
N PRO A 593 -17.34 -6.81 -59.05
CA PRO A 593 -16.81 -8.14 -58.74
C PRO A 593 -15.28 -8.18 -58.60
N MET A 594 -14.79 -8.72 -57.47
CA MET A 594 -13.37 -8.81 -57.12
C MET A 594 -12.89 -10.26 -56.94
N PRO A 595 -12.02 -10.81 -57.83
CA PRO A 595 -11.45 -12.14 -57.65
C PRO A 595 -10.60 -12.29 -56.38
N PHE A 596 -10.63 -13.47 -55.76
CA PHE A 596 -9.84 -13.82 -54.57
C PHE A 596 -9.33 -15.26 -54.61
N GLN A 597 -8.28 -15.52 -53.82
CA GLN A 597 -7.75 -16.86 -53.57
C GLN A 597 -7.36 -17.00 -52.09
N VAL A 598 -7.61 -18.17 -51.51
CA VAL A 598 -7.21 -18.56 -50.14
C VAL A 598 -6.36 -19.83 -50.21
N VAL A 599 -5.25 -19.85 -49.49
CA VAL A 599 -4.24 -20.91 -49.52
C VAL A 599 -3.96 -21.38 -48.10
N VAL A 600 -3.98 -22.69 -47.87
CA VAL A 600 -4.00 -23.30 -46.54
C VAL A 600 -2.97 -24.43 -46.47
N GLY A 601 -2.05 -24.40 -45.50
CA GLY A 601 -0.97 -25.38 -45.38
C GLY A 601 -0.77 -25.89 -43.95
N THR A 602 -0.67 -27.21 -43.76
CA THR A 602 -0.55 -27.82 -42.42
C THR A 602 0.84 -27.65 -41.82
N ALA A 603 0.93 -27.37 -40.51
CA ALA A 603 2.20 -27.19 -39.81
C ALA A 603 2.90 -28.53 -39.49
N ARG A 604 4.21 -28.61 -39.74
CA ARG A 604 5.01 -29.80 -39.43
C ARG A 604 4.96 -30.13 -37.93
N GLY A 605 4.60 -31.37 -37.61
CA GLY A 605 4.53 -31.86 -36.22
C GLY A 605 3.21 -31.59 -35.49
N ALA A 606 2.21 -30.97 -36.12
CA ALA A 606 0.86 -30.86 -35.56
C ALA A 606 0.19 -32.24 -35.43
N ARG A 607 -0.45 -32.51 -34.29
CA ARG A 607 -1.05 -33.82 -33.95
C ARG A 607 -2.58 -33.81 -33.85
N ALA A 608 -3.23 -32.76 -34.35
CA ALA A 608 -4.69 -32.61 -34.34
C ALA A 608 -5.32 -33.13 -35.65
N THR A 609 -6.63 -33.38 -35.66
CA THR A 609 -7.39 -33.79 -36.86
C THR A 609 -8.39 -32.70 -37.23
N VAL A 610 -8.27 -32.14 -38.44
CA VAL A 610 -9.18 -31.12 -38.96
C VAL A 610 -10.38 -31.79 -39.63
N LEU A 611 -11.58 -31.34 -39.28
CA LEU A 611 -12.87 -31.86 -39.73
C LEU A 611 -13.56 -30.91 -40.72
N ALA A 612 -13.36 -29.60 -40.57
CA ALA A 612 -13.82 -28.58 -41.52
C ALA A 612 -12.97 -27.31 -41.42
N LEU A 613 -13.02 -26.48 -42.45
CA LEU A 613 -12.38 -25.18 -42.58
C LEU A 613 -13.42 -24.18 -43.11
N SER A 614 -13.68 -23.10 -42.38
CA SER A 614 -14.48 -21.97 -42.89
C SER A 614 -13.63 -20.71 -42.94
N VAL A 615 -13.77 -19.88 -43.98
CA VAL A 615 -12.99 -18.64 -44.15
C VAL A 615 -13.91 -17.44 -44.07
N HIS A 616 -13.58 -16.48 -43.21
CA HIS A 616 -14.44 -15.35 -42.88
C HIS A 616 -13.88 -14.02 -43.38
N LEU A 617 -14.78 -13.13 -43.78
CA LEU A 617 -14.49 -11.72 -43.99
C LEU A 617 -14.52 -10.96 -42.65
N ALA A 618 -14.07 -9.71 -42.64
CA ALA A 618 -14.14 -8.84 -41.47
C ALA A 618 -15.53 -8.21 -41.38
N GLY A 619 -16.24 -8.45 -40.27
CA GLY A 619 -17.59 -7.91 -40.01
C GLY A 619 -18.74 -8.84 -40.40
N GLU A 620 -18.48 -9.86 -41.23
CA GLU A 620 -19.49 -10.87 -41.60
C GLU A 620 -19.60 -11.98 -40.56
N ALA A 621 -20.83 -12.40 -40.24
CA ALA A 621 -21.10 -13.53 -39.34
C ALA A 621 -21.12 -14.87 -40.08
N ALA A 622 -21.47 -14.87 -41.36
CA ALA A 622 -21.41 -16.05 -42.22
C ALA A 622 -20.00 -16.21 -42.83
N PRO A 623 -19.44 -17.43 -42.88
CA PRO A 623 -18.20 -17.68 -43.61
C PRO A 623 -18.40 -17.48 -45.11
N LEU A 624 -17.47 -16.81 -45.78
CA LEU A 624 -17.48 -16.67 -47.24
C LEU A 624 -17.34 -18.04 -47.94
N VAL A 625 -16.56 -18.93 -47.34
CA VAL A 625 -16.37 -20.31 -47.83
C VAL A 625 -16.38 -21.28 -46.65
N HIS A 626 -17.06 -22.41 -46.80
CA HIS A 626 -17.03 -23.54 -45.87
C HIS A 626 -16.61 -24.83 -46.59
N ILE A 627 -15.61 -25.53 -46.05
CA ILE A 627 -15.02 -26.73 -46.64
C ILE A 627 -15.04 -27.86 -45.60
N GLU A 628 -15.76 -28.93 -45.89
CA GLU A 628 -15.76 -30.13 -45.05
C GLU A 628 -14.64 -31.11 -45.44
N ALA A 629 -14.12 -31.84 -44.47
CA ALA A 629 -13.11 -32.88 -44.70
C ALA A 629 -13.73 -34.09 -45.41
N ALA A 630 -13.26 -34.38 -46.62
CA ALA A 630 -13.62 -35.59 -47.37
C ALA A 630 -12.35 -36.28 -47.89
N PRO A 631 -12.09 -37.56 -47.53
CA PRO A 631 -10.82 -38.23 -47.83
C PRO A 631 -10.57 -38.49 -49.32
N THR A 632 -11.59 -38.35 -50.17
CA THR A 632 -11.54 -38.56 -51.62
C THR A 632 -11.53 -37.27 -52.44
N ALA A 633 -11.58 -36.10 -51.79
CA ALA A 633 -11.78 -34.83 -52.47
C ALA A 633 -10.48 -34.15 -52.96
N THR A 634 -10.61 -33.26 -53.94
CA THR A 634 -9.48 -32.60 -54.61
C THR A 634 -8.86 -31.49 -53.75
N ARG A 635 -7.62 -31.10 -54.10
CA ARG A 635 -6.83 -30.10 -53.35
C ARG A 635 -6.95 -28.66 -53.89
N THR A 636 -7.84 -28.44 -54.85
CA THR A 636 -8.17 -27.13 -55.41
C THR A 636 -9.69 -27.02 -55.53
N VAL A 637 -10.28 -26.08 -54.80
CA VAL A 637 -11.73 -25.85 -54.73
C VAL A 637 -12.06 -24.52 -55.40
N SER A 638 -13.03 -24.49 -56.30
CA SER A 638 -13.50 -23.28 -56.98
C SER A 638 -14.93 -22.98 -56.55
N VAL A 639 -15.17 -21.77 -56.04
CA VAL A 639 -16.43 -21.42 -55.33
C VAL A 639 -17.32 -20.40 -56.06
N GLY A 640 -16.90 -19.94 -57.25
CA GLY A 640 -17.70 -19.03 -58.07
C GLY A 640 -17.79 -17.60 -57.54
N ASP A 641 -18.89 -16.92 -57.88
CA ASP A 641 -19.20 -15.56 -57.44
C ASP A 641 -19.99 -15.62 -56.13
N VAL A 642 -19.47 -15.00 -55.06
CA VAL A 642 -19.99 -15.10 -53.70
C VAL A 642 -20.19 -13.68 -53.13
N PRO A 643 -21.43 -13.21 -52.90
CA PRO A 643 -21.67 -11.94 -52.20
C PRO A 643 -21.33 -12.05 -50.69
N PRO A 644 -20.96 -10.93 -50.03
CA PRO A 644 -20.84 -10.86 -48.57
C PRO A 644 -22.10 -11.40 -47.88
N GLY A 645 -21.93 -12.06 -46.74
CA GLY A 645 -23.02 -12.70 -46.00
C GLY A 645 -23.53 -14.03 -46.58
N SER A 646 -23.02 -14.49 -47.72
CA SER A 646 -23.32 -15.82 -48.29
C SER A 646 -22.16 -16.80 -48.16
N THR A 647 -22.48 -18.08 -47.97
CA THR A 647 -21.51 -19.16 -47.80
C THR A 647 -21.43 -20.01 -49.05
N ALA A 648 -20.25 -20.11 -49.67
CA ALA A 648 -19.98 -21.14 -50.66
C ALA A 648 -19.48 -22.44 -50.00
N HIS A 649 -20.09 -23.57 -50.34
CA HIS A 649 -19.77 -24.87 -49.77
C HIS A 649 -18.86 -25.71 -50.69
N GLY A 650 -17.98 -26.52 -50.10
CA GLY A 650 -17.15 -27.47 -50.84
C GLY A 650 -16.60 -28.59 -49.94
N HIS A 651 -15.89 -29.53 -50.55
CA HIS A 651 -15.25 -30.65 -49.87
C HIS A 651 -13.78 -30.75 -50.27
N ALA A 652 -12.89 -31.08 -49.34
CA ALA A 652 -11.45 -31.23 -49.61
C ALA A 652 -10.79 -32.27 -48.70
N ASP A 653 -9.66 -32.82 -49.15
CA ASP A 653 -8.74 -33.60 -48.31
C ASP A 653 -8.04 -32.67 -47.29
N LEU A 654 -8.54 -32.67 -46.04
CA LEU A 654 -7.97 -31.95 -44.90
C LEU A 654 -7.11 -32.85 -43.99
N ALA A 655 -6.75 -34.06 -44.45
CA ALA A 655 -6.06 -35.06 -43.64
C ALA A 655 -4.58 -34.72 -43.37
N ARG A 656 -3.98 -35.44 -42.41
CA ARG A 656 -2.61 -35.17 -41.95
C ARG A 656 -1.58 -35.46 -43.06
N ALA A 657 -0.70 -34.49 -43.29
CA ALA A 657 0.52 -34.56 -44.11
C ALA A 657 0.39 -34.33 -45.65
N ALA A 658 -0.53 -33.46 -46.09
CA ALA A 658 -0.44 -32.80 -47.41
C ALA A 658 -0.08 -31.30 -47.27
N PRO A 659 0.81 -30.72 -48.11
CA PRO A 659 1.42 -29.42 -47.81
C PRO A 659 0.57 -28.19 -48.16
N LEU A 660 -0.44 -28.29 -49.04
CA LEU A 660 -1.18 -27.13 -49.54
C LEU A 660 -2.58 -27.48 -50.09
N LEU A 661 -3.59 -26.72 -49.67
CA LEU A 661 -4.95 -26.62 -50.22
C LEU A 661 -5.14 -25.22 -50.81
N VAL A 662 -5.83 -25.10 -51.95
CA VAL A 662 -6.12 -23.83 -52.62
C VAL A 662 -7.62 -23.67 -52.88
N VAL A 663 -8.16 -22.47 -52.62
CA VAL A 663 -9.57 -22.10 -52.77
C VAL A 663 -9.66 -20.82 -53.59
N GLN A 664 -10.52 -20.73 -54.60
CA GLN A 664 -10.61 -19.56 -55.49
C GLN A 664 -12.05 -19.16 -55.86
N GLY A 665 -12.34 -17.86 -55.91
CA GLY A 665 -13.67 -17.31 -56.18
C GLY A 665 -13.66 -15.82 -56.51
N ARG A 666 -14.84 -15.18 -56.55
CA ARG A 666 -15.00 -13.73 -56.78
C ARG A 666 -16.00 -13.16 -55.77
N LEU A 667 -15.73 -11.98 -55.23
CA LEU A 667 -16.50 -11.30 -54.19
C LEU A 667 -17.25 -10.10 -54.78
N VAL A 668 -18.55 -9.93 -54.49
CA VAL A 668 -19.35 -8.79 -54.99
C VAL A 668 -19.92 -7.99 -53.83
N ALA A 669 -19.23 -6.92 -53.41
CA ALA A 669 -19.59 -6.15 -52.21
C ALA A 669 -20.39 -4.87 -52.54
N SER A 670 -21.67 -4.84 -52.18
CA SER A 670 -22.58 -3.69 -52.42
C SER A 670 -22.53 -2.62 -51.32
N VAL A 671 -22.16 -2.99 -50.09
CA VAL A 671 -21.98 -2.04 -48.99
C VAL A 671 -20.55 -1.49 -49.03
N PRO A 672 -20.36 -0.16 -49.05
CA PRO A 672 -19.01 0.39 -49.08
C PRO A 672 -18.34 0.39 -47.70
N GLY A 673 -17.16 -0.22 -47.61
CA GLY A 673 -16.28 -0.24 -46.46
C GLY A 673 -15.01 -1.08 -46.73
N PRO A 674 -14.06 -1.14 -45.80
CA PRO A 674 -12.91 -2.04 -45.92
C PRO A 674 -13.36 -3.50 -45.74
N VAL A 675 -13.22 -4.31 -46.78
CA VAL A 675 -13.46 -5.75 -46.75
C VAL A 675 -12.11 -6.48 -46.71
N ALA A 676 -11.86 -7.24 -45.66
CA ALA A 676 -10.61 -8.01 -45.54
C ALA A 676 -10.90 -9.43 -45.07
N PHE A 677 -10.08 -10.39 -45.49
CA PHE A 677 -10.09 -11.71 -44.87
C PHE A 677 -9.63 -11.58 -43.41
N SER A 678 -10.52 -11.91 -42.47
CA SER A 678 -10.29 -11.68 -41.04
C SER A 678 -9.55 -12.87 -40.42
N HIS A 679 -10.14 -14.05 -40.55
CA HIS A 679 -9.68 -15.31 -39.98
C HIS A 679 -10.32 -16.50 -40.70
N ALA A 680 -9.85 -17.71 -40.41
CA ALA A 680 -10.51 -18.95 -40.78
C ALA A 680 -10.84 -19.78 -39.54
N THR A 681 -12.04 -20.33 -39.42
CA THR A 681 -12.41 -21.27 -38.35
C THR A 681 -12.11 -22.71 -38.77
N LEU A 682 -11.20 -23.37 -38.06
CA LEU A 682 -10.92 -24.79 -38.19
C LEU A 682 -11.77 -25.57 -37.19
N ARG A 683 -12.66 -26.44 -37.65
CA ARG A 683 -13.34 -27.41 -36.78
C ARG A 683 -12.38 -28.58 -36.57
N VAL A 684 -11.93 -28.80 -35.34
CA VAL A 684 -10.87 -29.76 -34.99
C VAL A 684 -11.38 -30.77 -33.97
N ALA A 685 -11.05 -32.05 -34.15
CA ALA A 685 -11.42 -33.09 -33.19
C ALA A 685 -10.71 -32.89 -31.84
N SER A 686 -11.48 -32.88 -30.74
CA SER A 686 -10.97 -32.86 -29.36
C SER A 686 -11.71 -33.89 -28.49
N ALA A 687 -11.20 -34.14 -27.28
CA ALA A 687 -11.79 -35.09 -26.34
C ALA A 687 -13.19 -34.69 -25.81
N LEU A 688 -13.53 -33.39 -25.82
CA LEU A 688 -14.87 -32.88 -25.50
C LEU A 688 -15.84 -32.89 -26.70
N GLY A 689 -15.36 -33.26 -27.89
CA GLY A 689 -16.07 -33.09 -29.17
C GLY A 689 -15.33 -32.15 -30.12
N PRO A 690 -15.91 -31.84 -31.29
CA PRO A 690 -15.30 -30.93 -32.26
C PRO A 690 -15.28 -29.50 -31.74
N VAL A 691 -14.10 -28.85 -31.73
CA VAL A 691 -13.90 -27.46 -31.29
C VAL A 691 -13.54 -26.60 -32.50
N GLU A 692 -14.11 -25.40 -32.60
CA GLU A 692 -13.78 -24.43 -33.64
C GLU A 692 -12.63 -23.51 -33.21
N LEU A 693 -11.60 -23.42 -34.05
CA LEU A 693 -10.39 -22.66 -33.79
C LEU A 693 -10.21 -21.60 -34.87
N ALA A 694 -10.41 -20.34 -34.51
CA ALA A 694 -10.10 -19.23 -35.40
C ALA A 694 -8.58 -19.06 -35.54
N VAL A 695 -8.08 -19.18 -36.77
CA VAL A 695 -6.70 -18.93 -37.20
C VAL A 695 -6.66 -17.62 -37.98
N PRO A 696 -5.81 -16.64 -37.63
CA PRO A 696 -5.71 -15.39 -38.37
C PRO A 696 -5.12 -15.64 -39.76
N VAL A 697 -5.68 -14.95 -40.77
CA VAL A 697 -5.08 -14.91 -42.11
C VAL A 697 -3.81 -14.06 -42.07
N GLU A 698 -2.69 -14.60 -42.57
CA GLU A 698 -1.36 -13.97 -42.55
C GLU A 698 -1.39 -12.54 -43.12
N ARG A 699 -1.03 -11.55 -42.29
CA ARG A 699 -1.07 -10.12 -42.69
C ARG A 699 -0.01 -9.75 -43.73
N HIS A 700 1.19 -10.29 -43.56
CA HIS A 700 2.37 -10.01 -44.39
C HIS A 700 2.74 -11.20 -45.28
N ALA A 701 1.74 -11.97 -45.72
CA ALA A 701 1.95 -12.95 -46.76
C ALA A 701 2.38 -12.24 -48.06
N PRO A 702 3.33 -12.81 -48.83
CA PRO A 702 3.64 -12.29 -50.15
C PRO A 702 2.38 -12.36 -51.03
N ALA A 703 2.19 -11.35 -51.88
CA ALA A 703 1.08 -11.32 -52.82
C ALA A 703 1.35 -12.31 -53.97
N GLU A 704 1.17 -13.60 -53.71
CA GLU A 704 1.38 -14.71 -54.64
C GLU A 704 0.02 -15.31 -55.04
N TRP A 705 -0.18 -15.54 -56.34
CA TRP A 705 -1.32 -16.29 -56.88
C TRP A 705 -0.87 -17.69 -57.28
N HIS A 706 -1.54 -18.72 -56.79
CA HIS A 706 -1.25 -20.12 -57.09
C HIS A 706 -2.03 -20.60 -58.32
N LEU A 707 -1.33 -21.15 -59.30
CA LEU A 707 -1.93 -21.78 -60.47
C LEU A 707 -2.26 -23.26 -60.20
N PRO A 708 -3.21 -23.88 -60.94
CA PRO A 708 -3.48 -25.31 -60.86
C PRO A 708 -2.25 -26.20 -61.09
N SER A 709 -1.26 -25.71 -61.86
CA SER A 709 0.06 -26.32 -62.08
C SER A 709 0.98 -26.31 -60.85
N ARG A 710 0.52 -25.79 -59.69
CA ARG A 710 1.29 -25.50 -58.46
C ARG A 710 2.40 -24.46 -58.60
N GLN A 711 2.53 -23.83 -59.77
CA GLN A 711 3.37 -22.64 -59.94
C GLN A 711 2.76 -21.44 -59.18
N ARG A 712 3.61 -20.46 -58.86
CA ARG A 712 3.21 -19.23 -58.16
C ARG A 712 3.54 -18.03 -59.02
N VAL A 713 2.58 -17.11 -59.14
CA VAL A 713 2.68 -15.88 -59.92
C VAL A 713 2.68 -14.70 -58.94
N PRO A 714 3.71 -13.84 -58.90
CA PRO A 714 3.70 -12.66 -58.06
C PRO A 714 2.68 -11.62 -58.59
N LEU A 715 1.90 -11.06 -57.68
CA LEU A 715 1.02 -9.92 -57.89
C LEU A 715 1.73 -8.62 -57.46
N PRO A 716 1.20 -7.43 -57.83
CA PRO A 716 1.79 -6.15 -57.42
C PRO A 716 2.02 -6.06 -55.91
N PRO A 717 3.21 -5.59 -55.46
CA PRO A 717 3.55 -5.50 -54.05
C PRO A 717 2.66 -4.47 -53.34
N ARG A 718 2.12 -4.85 -52.18
CA ARG A 718 1.17 -4.04 -51.39
C ARG A 718 1.24 -4.42 -49.91
N PRO A 719 0.90 -3.50 -48.98
CA PRO A 719 1.09 -3.71 -47.54
C PRO A 719 0.22 -4.83 -46.94
N GLU A 720 -1.02 -5.02 -47.42
CA GLU A 720 -1.88 -6.15 -47.05
C GLU A 720 -2.51 -6.77 -48.32
N ALA A 721 -2.06 -7.96 -48.72
CA ALA A 721 -2.59 -8.68 -49.90
C ALA A 721 -4.06 -9.17 -49.71
N ARG A 722 -4.44 -9.37 -48.44
CA ARG A 722 -5.72 -9.92 -47.96
C ARG A 722 -6.86 -8.90 -47.80
N ALA A 723 -6.61 -7.63 -48.14
CA ALA A 723 -7.54 -6.52 -47.91
C ALA A 723 -7.97 -5.86 -49.23
N LEU A 724 -9.22 -5.42 -49.24
CA LEU A 724 -9.91 -4.75 -50.33
C LEU A 724 -10.64 -3.53 -49.76
N LEU A 725 -10.39 -2.33 -50.29
CA LEU A 725 -11.16 -1.15 -49.91
C LEU A 725 -12.34 -0.95 -50.86
N VAL A 726 -13.57 -1.02 -50.33
CA VAL A 726 -14.79 -0.57 -51.01
C VAL A 726 -15.15 0.82 -50.45
N VAL A 727 -15.48 1.80 -51.29
CA VAL A 727 -15.52 3.23 -50.89
C VAL A 727 -16.91 3.88 -50.94
N PRO A 728 -17.41 4.48 -49.83
CA PRO A 728 -18.64 5.29 -49.83
C PRO A 728 -18.35 6.78 -50.10
N PRO A 729 -19.38 7.61 -50.40
CA PRO A 729 -19.28 9.06 -50.28
C PRO A 729 -19.16 9.51 -48.79
N PRO A 730 -18.22 10.42 -48.40
CA PRO A 730 -17.76 10.61 -47.00
C PRO A 730 -18.37 11.78 -46.14
N LEU A 731 -18.21 11.73 -44.79
CA LEU A 731 -18.76 12.67 -43.77
C LEU A 731 -17.95 12.66 -42.42
N ASP A 732 -17.83 13.78 -41.65
CA ASP A 732 -16.95 13.91 -40.45
C ASP A 732 -17.52 14.72 -39.22
N VAL A 733 -17.04 14.44 -37.98
CA VAL A 733 -17.46 15.09 -36.69
C VAL A 733 -16.33 15.01 -35.62
N ARG A 734 -16.16 16.04 -34.78
CA ARG A 734 -15.14 16.08 -33.69
C ARG A 734 -15.76 16.28 -32.30
N VAL A 735 -15.52 15.35 -31.37
CA VAL A 735 -15.99 15.40 -29.96
C VAL A 735 -14.80 15.28 -28.98
N PRO A 736 -14.74 16.04 -27.86
CA PRO A 736 -13.69 15.88 -26.84
C PRO A 736 -13.68 14.49 -26.18
N THR A 737 -12.51 13.99 -25.79
CA THR A 737 -12.35 12.65 -25.16
C THR A 737 -12.45 12.67 -23.63
N THR A 738 -12.26 13.83 -23.00
CA THR A 738 -12.23 14.03 -21.54
C THR A 738 -12.87 15.36 -21.16
N LEU A 739 -13.59 15.39 -20.04
CA LEU A 739 -14.14 16.60 -19.41
C LEU A 739 -13.92 16.56 -17.90
N LEU A 740 -13.90 17.71 -17.24
CA LEU A 740 -13.88 17.84 -15.79
C LEU A 740 -15.31 17.73 -15.20
N CYS A 741 -15.44 17.29 -13.94
CA CYS A 741 -16.74 17.25 -13.25
C CYS A 741 -17.46 18.61 -13.27
N GLY A 742 -18.68 18.64 -13.79
CA GLY A 742 -19.50 19.85 -13.93
C GLY A 742 -19.20 20.73 -15.15
N GLU A 743 -18.16 20.41 -15.93
CA GLU A 743 -17.70 21.24 -17.05
C GLU A 743 -18.76 21.40 -18.16
N VAL A 744 -18.87 22.61 -18.71
CA VAL A 744 -19.73 22.95 -19.85
C VAL A 744 -18.86 23.30 -21.05
N THR A 745 -19.06 22.62 -22.19
CA THR A 745 -18.26 22.81 -23.42
C THR A 745 -19.12 22.80 -24.69
N GLN A 746 -18.57 23.30 -25.79
CA GLN A 746 -19.21 23.38 -27.10
C GLN A 746 -18.58 22.38 -28.08
N VAL A 747 -19.39 21.67 -28.86
CA VAL A 747 -18.98 20.59 -29.77
C VAL A 747 -19.35 20.94 -31.21
N ALA A 748 -18.39 20.87 -32.14
CA ALA A 748 -18.55 21.33 -33.54
C ALA A 748 -18.73 20.19 -34.56
N LEU A 749 -19.53 20.43 -35.60
CA LEU A 749 -19.96 19.44 -36.60
C LEU A 749 -19.42 19.79 -38.01
N HIS A 750 -19.00 18.81 -38.81
CA HIS A 750 -18.34 19.03 -40.12
C HIS A 750 -18.89 18.10 -41.23
N THR A 751 -20.15 18.29 -41.58
CA THR A 751 -20.87 17.46 -42.58
C THR A 751 -20.68 17.93 -44.03
N ARG A 752 -20.63 16.98 -44.98
CA ARG A 752 -20.80 17.23 -46.43
C ARG A 752 -22.20 16.85 -46.95
N ALA A 753 -23.07 16.29 -46.10
CA ALA A 753 -24.45 15.98 -46.48
C ALA A 753 -25.33 17.23 -46.32
N THR A 754 -26.06 17.56 -47.40
CA THR A 754 -26.92 18.76 -47.51
C THR A 754 -28.38 18.52 -47.14
N SER A 755 -28.74 17.33 -46.63
CA SER A 755 -30.14 16.97 -46.35
C SER A 755 -30.33 15.91 -45.26
N GLY A 756 -31.21 16.23 -44.30
CA GLY A 756 -31.58 15.40 -43.14
C GLY A 756 -31.50 16.20 -41.81
N ALA A 757 -31.71 15.53 -40.68
CA ALA A 757 -31.39 16.07 -39.36
C ALA A 757 -30.44 15.12 -38.61
N LEU A 758 -29.62 15.67 -37.71
CA LEU A 758 -28.75 14.92 -36.80
C LEU A 758 -29.36 14.97 -35.39
N VAL A 759 -29.67 13.82 -34.83
CA VAL A 759 -30.14 13.69 -33.45
C VAL A 759 -28.97 13.33 -32.55
N VAL A 760 -28.82 14.06 -31.44
CA VAL A 760 -27.82 13.81 -30.39
C VAL A 760 -28.55 13.51 -29.08
N ALA A 761 -28.26 12.38 -28.46
CA ALA A 761 -28.89 11.96 -27.20
C ALA A 761 -27.86 11.47 -26.18
N LEU A 762 -28.15 11.68 -24.89
CA LEU A 762 -27.43 11.11 -23.77
C LEU A 762 -27.95 9.71 -23.43
N ALA A 763 -27.06 8.83 -23.00
CA ALA A 763 -27.48 7.56 -22.39
C ALA A 763 -28.24 7.82 -21.07
N PRO A 764 -29.23 6.98 -20.69
CA PRO A 764 -30.04 7.18 -19.47
C PRO A 764 -29.20 7.29 -18.19
N GLU A 765 -28.15 6.48 -18.07
CA GLU A 765 -27.18 6.50 -16.96
C GLU A 765 -26.47 7.85 -16.86
N SER A 766 -26.07 8.44 -18.01
CA SER A 766 -25.40 9.74 -18.05
C SER A 766 -26.34 10.88 -17.66
N ALA A 767 -27.61 10.84 -18.10
CA ALA A 767 -28.63 11.81 -17.71
C ALA A 767 -28.94 11.73 -16.20
N GLN A 768 -29.09 10.52 -15.64
CA GLN A 768 -29.28 10.30 -14.20
C GLN A 768 -28.08 10.77 -13.35
N ALA A 769 -26.86 10.68 -13.89
CA ALA A 769 -25.66 11.23 -13.25
C ALA A 769 -25.60 12.77 -13.31
N GLY A 770 -26.53 13.46 -13.98
CA GLY A 770 -26.58 14.92 -14.09
C GLY A 770 -25.91 15.49 -15.36
N ALA A 771 -25.67 14.68 -16.40
CA ALA A 771 -25.27 15.19 -17.71
C ALA A 771 -26.43 15.91 -18.40
N ALA A 772 -26.13 16.93 -19.20
CA ALA A 772 -27.14 17.64 -19.98
C ALA A 772 -26.62 18.08 -21.37
N LEU A 773 -27.54 18.15 -22.33
CA LEU A 773 -27.35 18.77 -23.64
C LEU A 773 -28.16 20.06 -23.74
N GLY A 774 -27.69 20.99 -24.57
CA GLY A 774 -28.38 22.24 -24.86
C GLY A 774 -27.96 22.85 -26.19
N THR A 775 -28.79 23.74 -26.73
CA THR A 775 -28.47 24.60 -27.88
C THR A 775 -27.72 25.87 -27.47
N GLU A 776 -27.82 26.27 -26.19
CA GLU A 776 -27.14 27.43 -25.59
C GLU A 776 -26.45 27.04 -24.27
N ALA A 777 -25.42 27.79 -23.88
CA ALA A 777 -24.58 27.50 -22.71
C ALA A 777 -25.30 27.54 -21.35
N ALA A 778 -26.45 28.25 -21.26
CA ALA A 778 -27.23 28.44 -20.04
C ALA A 778 -28.64 27.79 -20.10
N ALA A 779 -28.96 27.07 -21.18
CA ALA A 779 -30.28 26.48 -21.37
C ALA A 779 -30.58 25.32 -20.40
N ALA A 780 -31.87 25.03 -20.22
CA ALA A 780 -32.35 23.95 -19.36
C ALA A 780 -31.78 22.57 -19.76
N ALA A 781 -31.72 21.64 -18.81
CA ALA A 781 -31.10 20.34 -19.01
C ALA A 781 -31.96 19.41 -19.90
N HIS A 782 -31.53 19.20 -21.15
CA HIS A 782 -32.18 18.25 -22.07
C HIS A 782 -31.38 16.95 -22.19
N ALA A 783 -32.07 15.81 -22.27
CA ALA A 783 -31.44 14.50 -22.52
C ALA A 783 -31.21 14.20 -24.03
N ARG A 784 -31.85 14.98 -24.92
CA ARG A 784 -31.81 14.84 -26.38
C ARG A 784 -31.96 16.20 -27.05
N VAL A 785 -31.25 16.42 -28.15
CA VAL A 785 -31.32 17.61 -29.01
C VAL A 785 -31.34 17.16 -30.47
N GLU A 786 -32.10 17.84 -31.33
CA GLU A 786 -32.13 17.60 -32.78
C GLU A 786 -31.58 18.83 -33.51
N LEU A 787 -30.72 18.59 -34.50
CA LEU A 787 -29.97 19.62 -35.23
C LEU A 787 -30.19 19.46 -36.74
N PRO A 788 -30.76 20.45 -37.46
CA PRO A 788 -30.93 20.36 -38.91
C PRO A 788 -29.57 20.36 -39.62
N LEU A 789 -29.33 19.40 -40.52
CA LEU A 789 -28.03 19.28 -41.23
C LEU A 789 -27.76 20.44 -42.20
N ALA A 790 -28.77 21.25 -42.53
CA ALA A 790 -28.62 22.46 -43.34
C ALA A 790 -27.88 23.59 -42.60
N ASP A 791 -28.03 23.69 -41.27
CA ASP A 791 -27.58 24.83 -40.46
C ASP A 791 -26.60 24.43 -39.32
N ALA A 792 -26.18 23.17 -39.26
CA ALA A 792 -25.50 22.59 -38.09
C ALA A 792 -24.06 23.11 -37.87
N ALA A 793 -23.89 24.11 -37.01
CA ALA A 793 -22.57 24.62 -36.59
C ALA A 793 -22.02 23.98 -35.30
N SER A 794 -22.82 23.83 -34.23
CA SER A 794 -22.38 23.25 -32.94
C SER A 794 -23.52 22.93 -31.97
N PHE A 795 -23.23 22.27 -30.84
CA PHE A 795 -24.12 22.12 -29.67
C PHE A 795 -23.36 22.20 -28.34
N TRP A 796 -24.06 22.40 -27.22
CA TRP A 796 -23.47 22.48 -25.88
C TRP A 796 -23.68 21.20 -25.07
N LEU A 797 -22.68 20.86 -24.26
CA LEU A 797 -22.59 19.65 -23.44
C LEU A 797 -22.13 19.98 -22.02
N ARG A 798 -22.93 19.61 -21.01
CA ARG A 798 -22.59 19.69 -19.59
C ARG A 798 -22.27 18.30 -19.03
N ALA A 799 -21.11 18.17 -18.39
CA ALA A 799 -20.69 16.97 -17.70
C ALA A 799 -21.33 16.84 -16.29
N PRO A 800 -21.61 15.62 -15.83
CA PRO A 800 -21.96 15.29 -14.44
C PRO A 800 -21.06 15.96 -13.38
N PRO A 801 -21.61 16.35 -12.21
CA PRO A 801 -20.82 16.89 -11.09
C PRO A 801 -19.99 15.82 -10.37
N THR A 802 -20.15 14.54 -10.70
CA THR A 802 -19.39 13.41 -10.12
C THR A 802 -18.65 12.60 -11.20
N PRO A 803 -17.48 12.01 -10.87
CA PRO A 803 -16.68 11.27 -11.85
C PRO A 803 -17.44 10.08 -12.44
N SER A 804 -17.54 10.04 -13.77
CA SER A 804 -18.43 9.11 -14.48
C SER A 804 -18.02 8.92 -15.96
N MET A 805 -18.69 8.01 -16.65
CA MET A 805 -18.56 7.86 -18.10
C MET A 805 -19.80 8.48 -18.77
N LEU A 806 -19.59 9.55 -19.53
CA LEU A 806 -20.66 10.19 -20.31
C LEU A 806 -20.72 9.53 -21.70
N ARG A 807 -21.89 9.09 -22.14
CA ARG A 807 -22.09 8.51 -23.48
C ARG A 807 -23.07 9.33 -24.31
N LEU A 808 -22.65 9.64 -25.54
CA LEU A 808 -23.40 10.38 -26.55
C LEU A 808 -23.71 9.49 -27.73
N GLN A 809 -24.97 9.41 -28.10
CA GLN A 809 -25.48 8.65 -29.24
C GLN A 809 -25.88 9.61 -30.35
N MET A 810 -25.33 9.42 -31.56
CA MET A 810 -25.58 10.27 -32.73
C MET A 810 -26.15 9.45 -33.88
N HIS A 811 -27.23 9.93 -34.50
CA HIS A 811 -27.82 9.32 -35.70
C HIS A 811 -28.37 10.37 -36.66
N SER A 812 -28.13 10.18 -37.96
CA SER A 812 -28.73 11.00 -39.01
C SER A 812 -30.09 10.45 -39.41
N THR A 813 -31.14 11.27 -39.36
CA THR A 813 -32.47 10.93 -39.88
C THR A 813 -32.58 11.38 -41.34
N ARG A 814 -32.72 10.42 -42.25
CA ARG A 814 -33.16 10.65 -43.64
C ARG A 814 -34.48 9.92 -43.86
N GLY A 815 -35.55 10.69 -44.00
CA GLY A 815 -36.83 10.29 -44.58
C GLY A 815 -37.54 9.08 -43.94
N GLY A 816 -38.36 9.33 -42.92
CA GLY A 816 -39.58 8.55 -42.60
C GLY A 816 -39.46 7.07 -42.20
N GLY A 817 -38.28 6.44 -42.25
CA GLY A 817 -38.07 5.04 -41.90
C GLY A 817 -37.80 4.82 -40.41
N ALA A 818 -38.55 3.92 -39.78
CA ALA A 818 -38.40 3.61 -38.36
C ALA A 818 -37.19 2.68 -38.08
N LEU A 819 -36.08 3.27 -37.62
CA LEU A 819 -35.20 2.80 -36.53
C LEU A 819 -33.90 3.64 -36.53
N PRO A 820 -33.54 4.33 -35.43
CA PRO A 820 -32.28 5.06 -35.36
C PRO A 820 -31.13 4.08 -35.11
N HIS A 821 -30.52 3.56 -36.18
CA HIS A 821 -29.22 2.93 -36.05
C HIS A 821 -28.20 3.97 -35.60
N THR A 822 -27.62 3.78 -34.41
CA THR A 822 -26.58 4.65 -33.84
C THR A 822 -25.40 4.71 -34.78
N GLN A 823 -25.29 5.79 -35.56
CA GLN A 823 -24.31 5.88 -36.64
C GLN A 823 -22.90 6.13 -36.09
N ARG A 824 -22.80 6.82 -34.94
CA ARG A 824 -21.62 6.85 -34.06
C ARG A 824 -22.05 7.01 -32.59
N GLU A 825 -21.40 6.27 -31.69
CA GLU A 825 -21.44 6.52 -30.24
C GLU A 825 -20.09 7.11 -29.80
N HIS A 826 -20.12 8.15 -28.97
CA HIS A 826 -18.93 8.78 -28.41
C HIS A 826 -18.95 8.64 -26.89
N SER A 827 -17.89 8.07 -26.32
CA SER A 827 -17.69 7.99 -24.86
C SER A 827 -16.71 9.07 -24.42
N VAL A 828 -17.14 9.92 -23.48
CA VAL A 828 -16.34 11.01 -22.90
C VAL A 828 -16.10 10.69 -21.43
N ARG A 829 -14.84 10.65 -21.01
CA ARG A 829 -14.51 10.37 -19.61
C ARG A 829 -14.63 11.66 -18.78
N VAL A 830 -15.45 11.63 -17.74
CA VAL A 830 -15.56 12.74 -16.79
C VAL A 830 -14.66 12.47 -15.59
N VAL A 831 -13.66 13.33 -15.40
CA VAL A 831 -12.63 13.19 -14.35
C VAL A 831 -12.81 14.24 -13.25
N PRO A 832 -12.42 13.93 -11.99
CA PRO A 832 -12.52 14.90 -10.90
C PRO A 832 -11.68 16.14 -11.19
N ALA A 833 -12.31 17.32 -11.13
CA ALA A 833 -11.62 18.60 -11.22
C ALA A 833 -10.70 18.87 -10.01
N PHE A 834 -11.00 18.25 -8.86
CA PHE A 834 -10.30 18.45 -7.60
C PHE A 834 -10.12 17.14 -6.82
N THR A 835 -9.08 17.05 -6.00
CA THR A 835 -8.92 16.04 -4.95
C THR A 835 -9.31 16.63 -3.60
N VAL A 836 -10.28 15.99 -2.93
CA VAL A 836 -10.85 16.42 -1.65
C VAL A 836 -10.45 15.45 -0.53
N ARG A 837 -10.07 15.97 0.63
CA ARG A 837 -10.00 15.22 1.91
C ARG A 837 -10.89 15.90 2.93
N ALA A 838 -11.95 15.22 3.35
CA ALA A 838 -12.87 15.72 4.36
C ALA A 838 -12.80 14.89 5.65
N GLN A 839 -12.78 15.57 6.80
CA GLN A 839 -12.81 14.97 8.13
C GLN A 839 -13.93 15.59 8.96
N VAL A 840 -14.58 14.79 9.79
CA VAL A 840 -15.65 15.21 10.70
C VAL A 840 -15.13 15.09 12.12
N HIS A 841 -15.21 16.17 12.89
CA HIS A 841 -14.73 16.22 14.26
C HIS A 841 -15.86 16.68 15.18
N TRP A 842 -16.23 15.85 16.17
CA TRP A 842 -17.12 16.23 17.27
C TRP A 842 -16.27 16.73 18.43
N THR A 843 -16.58 17.92 18.93
CA THR A 843 -15.88 18.53 20.08
C THR A 843 -16.57 18.17 21.39
N ASP A 844 -17.87 17.90 21.35
CA ASP A 844 -18.70 17.44 22.46
C ASP A 844 -19.91 16.65 21.90
N ALA A 845 -20.90 16.33 22.73
CA ALA A 845 -22.07 15.55 22.34
C ALA A 845 -23.04 16.28 21.36
N TRP A 846 -22.83 17.58 21.10
CA TRP A 846 -23.78 18.44 20.37
C TRP A 846 -23.13 19.35 19.30
N ARG A 847 -21.80 19.53 19.30
CA ARG A 847 -21.08 20.44 18.39
C ARG A 847 -19.90 19.77 17.70
N GLY A 848 -19.67 20.15 16.45
CA GLY A 848 -18.58 19.64 15.63
C GLY A 848 -18.27 20.53 14.43
N HIS A 849 -17.49 20.01 13.49
CA HIS A 849 -17.22 20.67 12.21
C HIS A 849 -16.73 19.68 11.14
N VAL A 850 -16.88 20.05 9.87
CA VAL A 850 -16.26 19.39 8.71
C VAL A 850 -15.05 20.21 8.29
N HIS A 851 -13.87 19.59 8.29
CA HIS A 851 -12.63 20.14 7.75
C HIS A 851 -12.38 19.56 6.36
N ALA A 852 -12.31 20.39 5.32
CA ALA A 852 -12.18 19.97 3.92
C ALA A 852 -10.95 20.61 3.25
N ASP A 853 -9.94 19.80 2.94
CA ASP A 853 -8.81 20.18 2.10
C ASP A 853 -9.13 19.86 0.64
N VAL A 854 -9.03 20.83 -0.27
CA VAL A 854 -9.28 20.67 -1.71
C VAL A 854 -8.07 21.14 -2.51
N GLN A 855 -7.62 20.31 -3.45
CA GLN A 855 -6.58 20.65 -4.42
C GLN A 855 -7.13 20.60 -5.84
N TYR A 856 -6.86 21.62 -6.67
CA TYR A 856 -7.23 21.60 -8.09
C TYR A 856 -6.25 20.74 -8.91
N VAL A 857 -6.78 19.86 -9.76
CA VAL A 857 -6.01 18.87 -10.53
C VAL A 857 -6.29 18.95 -12.04
N GLY A 858 -7.00 19.99 -12.49
CA GLY A 858 -7.21 20.25 -13.91
C GLY A 858 -6.01 20.89 -14.59
N ASP A 859 -6.17 21.15 -15.89
CA ASP A 859 -5.09 21.43 -16.85
C ASP A 859 -4.91 22.91 -17.20
N ALA A 860 -5.86 23.76 -16.84
CA ALA A 860 -5.88 25.19 -17.18
C ALA A 860 -6.39 25.99 -15.97
N PRO A 861 -6.10 27.30 -15.87
CA PRO A 861 -6.56 28.10 -14.74
C PRO A 861 -8.09 28.18 -14.65
N ILE A 862 -8.59 28.18 -13.41
CA ILE A 862 -10.02 28.30 -13.08
C ILE A 862 -10.25 29.46 -12.10
N GLU A 863 -11.44 30.05 -12.11
CA GLU A 863 -11.92 30.91 -11.02
C GLU A 863 -12.79 30.05 -10.10
N LEU A 864 -12.56 30.16 -8.79
CA LEU A 864 -13.38 29.49 -7.78
C LEU A 864 -14.53 30.40 -7.36
N ASP A 865 -15.76 29.91 -7.48
CA ASP A 865 -16.98 30.68 -7.15
C ASP A 865 -17.47 30.43 -5.71
N GLY A 866 -17.14 29.28 -5.11
CA GLY A 866 -17.46 28.99 -3.71
C GLY A 866 -17.34 27.52 -3.32
N VAL A 867 -17.34 27.26 -2.01
CA VAL A 867 -17.35 25.92 -1.41
C VAL A 867 -18.41 25.88 -0.32
N CYS A 868 -19.27 24.86 -0.31
CA CYS A 868 -20.28 24.68 0.74
C CYS A 868 -20.52 23.20 1.07
N VAL A 869 -21.04 22.94 2.27
CA VAL A 869 -21.46 21.61 2.72
C VAL A 869 -22.97 21.55 2.82
N ASP A 870 -23.58 20.62 2.08
CA ASP A 870 -25.01 20.35 2.07
C ASP A 870 -25.29 19.18 3.04
N VAL A 871 -26.13 19.41 4.05
CA VAL A 871 -26.49 18.41 5.06
C VAL A 871 -28.00 18.18 5.02
N PRO A 872 -28.45 16.96 4.65
CA PRO A 872 -29.86 16.58 4.69
C PRO A 872 -30.46 16.78 6.09
N ARG A 873 -31.59 17.50 6.17
CA ARG A 873 -32.29 17.83 7.44
C ARG A 873 -32.59 16.59 8.31
N ALA A 874 -32.77 15.42 7.70
CA ALA A 874 -33.01 14.15 8.37
C ALA A 874 -31.85 13.66 9.25
N LEU A 875 -30.64 14.22 9.13
CA LEU A 875 -29.49 13.83 9.96
C LEU A 875 -29.49 14.48 11.35
N GLY A 876 -30.40 15.44 11.64
CA GLY A 876 -30.43 16.14 12.94
C GLY A 876 -29.21 17.03 13.21
N VAL A 877 -28.37 17.25 12.18
CA VAL A 877 -27.17 18.08 12.22
C VAL A 877 -27.33 19.21 11.21
N GLN A 878 -27.11 20.44 11.65
CA GLN A 878 -27.12 21.65 10.82
C GLN A 878 -25.68 22.03 10.46
N ALA A 879 -25.39 22.20 9.16
CA ALA A 879 -24.19 22.89 8.71
C ALA A 879 -24.41 24.41 8.69
N HIS A 880 -23.39 25.15 9.11
CA HIS A 880 -23.34 26.61 9.01
C HIS A 880 -22.48 27.04 7.81
N ALA A 881 -22.40 28.35 7.56
CA ALA A 881 -21.61 28.90 6.46
C ALA A 881 -20.15 28.42 6.51
N THR A 882 -19.64 27.99 5.35
CA THR A 882 -18.30 27.45 5.20
C THR A 882 -17.27 28.57 5.31
N LEU A 883 -16.45 28.52 6.37
CA LEU A 883 -15.45 29.53 6.69
C LEU A 883 -14.33 29.49 5.65
N GLY A 884 -13.96 30.67 5.12
CA GLY A 884 -12.96 30.82 4.06
C GLY A 884 -13.53 30.85 2.62
N ALA A 885 -14.84 30.98 2.45
CA ALA A 885 -15.47 31.05 1.12
C ALA A 885 -15.54 32.47 0.52
N ASP A 886 -15.30 33.53 1.31
CA ASP A 886 -15.64 34.92 0.93
C ASP A 886 -14.56 35.70 0.15
N ASP A 887 -13.37 35.11 -0.10
CA ASP A 887 -12.33 35.73 -0.95
C ASP A 887 -12.69 35.61 -2.44
N ALA A 888 -13.48 36.57 -2.92
CA ALA A 888 -14.05 36.55 -4.26
C ALA A 888 -13.01 36.46 -5.41
N ARG A 889 -13.19 35.45 -6.28
CA ARG A 889 -12.56 35.31 -7.61
C ARG A 889 -11.02 35.28 -7.65
N ARG A 890 -10.39 34.53 -6.75
CA ARG A 890 -8.99 34.12 -6.99
C ARG A 890 -8.92 33.12 -8.14
N VAL A 891 -8.07 33.40 -9.13
CA VAL A 891 -7.73 32.42 -10.17
C VAL A 891 -6.79 31.38 -9.57
N TRP A 892 -7.18 30.11 -9.65
CA TRP A 892 -6.36 28.97 -9.24
C TRP A 892 -5.61 28.39 -10.46
N ALA A 893 -4.33 28.13 -10.28
CA ALA A 893 -3.50 27.36 -11.20
C ALA A 893 -3.59 25.85 -10.90
N PRO A 894 -3.22 24.98 -11.85
CA PRO A 894 -3.03 23.55 -11.59
C PRO A 894 -2.18 23.29 -10.34
N HIS A 895 -2.66 22.39 -9.48
CA HIS A 895 -2.10 22.02 -8.18
C HIS A 895 -2.30 23.00 -7.00
N ASP A 896 -2.95 24.14 -7.19
CA ASP A 896 -3.32 25.02 -6.06
C ASP A 896 -4.22 24.31 -5.04
N THR A 897 -4.08 24.70 -3.77
CA THR A 897 -4.74 24.07 -2.62
C THR A 897 -5.45 25.08 -1.73
N GLY A 898 -6.61 24.72 -1.20
CA GLY A 898 -7.35 25.50 -0.21
C GLY A 898 -7.96 24.59 0.85
N THR A 899 -8.23 25.14 2.03
CA THR A 899 -8.80 24.44 3.18
C THR A 899 -9.99 25.23 3.70
N TRP A 900 -11.11 24.55 3.89
CA TRP A 900 -12.36 25.14 4.38
C TRP A 900 -12.88 24.40 5.61
N ILE A 901 -13.51 25.14 6.51
CA ILE A 901 -14.11 24.58 7.72
C ILE A 901 -15.60 24.93 7.74
N THR A 902 -16.45 23.92 7.79
CA THR A 902 -17.90 24.09 7.91
C THR A 902 -18.34 23.69 9.32
N PRO A 903 -18.75 24.63 10.19
CA PRO A 903 -19.23 24.29 11.53
C PRO A 903 -20.51 23.44 11.47
N LEU A 904 -20.64 22.49 12.41
CA LEU A 904 -21.78 21.61 12.57
C LEU A 904 -22.41 21.76 13.97
N ALA A 905 -23.73 21.83 14.04
CA ALA A 905 -24.49 21.75 15.28
C ALA A 905 -25.48 20.58 15.22
N ALA A 906 -25.37 19.62 16.16
CA ALA A 906 -26.40 18.62 16.38
C ALA A 906 -27.49 19.18 17.29
N ALA A 907 -28.75 18.87 16.98
CA ALA A 907 -29.87 19.23 17.82
C ALA A 907 -29.74 18.58 19.22
N GLY A 908 -30.04 19.35 20.27
CA GLY A 908 -30.20 18.84 21.63
C GLY A 908 -31.34 17.83 21.73
N PRO A 909 -31.57 17.20 22.90
CA PRO A 909 -32.64 16.23 23.08
C PRO A 909 -33.99 16.97 23.23
N SER A 910 -34.55 17.43 22.12
CA SER A 910 -35.98 17.77 22.04
C SER A 910 -36.79 16.49 22.02
N ALA A 911 -37.91 16.46 22.76
CA ALA A 911 -38.68 15.25 23.03
C ALA A 911 -39.46 14.68 21.83
N ASP A 912 -39.46 15.37 20.67
CA ASP A 912 -40.36 15.10 19.54
C ASP A 912 -39.63 14.60 18.26
N ALA A 913 -38.43 14.04 18.38
CA ALA A 913 -37.65 13.52 17.24
C ALA A 913 -37.89 12.01 16.94
N ASP A 914 -39.03 11.45 17.35
CA ASP A 914 -39.48 10.12 16.93
C ASP A 914 -40.16 10.16 15.55
N ALA A 915 -39.36 10.24 14.48
CA ALA A 915 -39.85 10.01 13.11
C ALA A 915 -38.75 9.61 12.11
N GLY A 916 -38.70 8.32 11.78
CA GLY A 916 -38.27 7.82 10.46
C GLY A 916 -36.85 8.12 9.98
N ALA A 917 -35.89 7.27 10.34
CA ALA A 917 -34.57 7.21 9.68
C ALA A 917 -34.70 6.71 8.22
N GLY A 918 -35.03 7.61 7.30
CA GLY A 918 -35.07 7.34 5.86
C GLY A 918 -33.66 7.09 5.31
N ALA A 919 -33.43 5.90 4.75
CA ALA A 919 -32.16 5.56 4.10
C ALA A 919 -32.01 6.32 2.77
N GLY A 920 -30.86 6.98 2.55
CA GLY A 920 -30.49 7.45 1.21
C GLY A 920 -29.43 8.56 1.16
N ALA A 921 -29.62 9.67 1.86
CA ALA A 921 -28.83 10.89 1.66
C ALA A 921 -27.74 11.08 2.74
N GLY A 922 -26.48 10.93 2.36
CA GLY A 922 -25.33 11.43 3.13
C GLY A 922 -25.10 12.93 2.88
N ALA A 923 -24.38 13.59 3.78
CA ALA A 923 -23.94 14.97 3.55
C ALA A 923 -22.94 15.04 2.39
N THR A 924 -22.91 16.16 1.66
CA THR A 924 -22.03 16.35 0.50
C THR A 924 -21.30 17.69 0.55
N LEU A 925 -20.05 17.70 0.08
CA LEU A 925 -19.30 18.92 -0.21
C LEU A 925 -19.56 19.31 -1.68
N ARG A 926 -19.91 20.55 -1.93
CA ARG A 926 -20.10 21.14 -3.27
C ARG A 926 -19.04 22.21 -3.49
N VAL A 927 -18.39 22.17 -4.65
CA VAL A 927 -17.42 23.18 -5.10
C VAL A 927 -17.90 23.78 -6.41
N ALA A 928 -18.11 25.09 -6.43
CA ALA A 928 -18.51 25.86 -7.61
C ALA A 928 -17.28 26.54 -8.23
N TRP A 929 -17.13 26.42 -9.55
CA TRP A 929 -15.96 26.87 -10.29
C TRP A 929 -16.29 27.21 -11.76
N ARG A 930 -15.41 27.95 -12.44
CA ARG A 930 -15.49 28.24 -13.89
C ARG A 930 -14.08 28.26 -14.50
N ARG A 931 -13.92 27.98 -15.80
CA ARG A 931 -12.62 28.22 -16.47
C ARG A 931 -12.33 29.72 -16.49
N ALA A 932 -11.09 30.11 -16.23
CA ALA A 932 -10.72 31.52 -16.08
C ALA A 932 -11.04 32.32 -17.36
N GLY A 933 -11.73 33.45 -17.21
CA GLY A 933 -12.19 34.27 -18.34
C GLY A 933 -13.41 33.74 -19.12
N ALA A 934 -14.03 32.62 -18.71
CA ALA A 934 -15.24 32.10 -19.36
C ALA A 934 -16.50 32.83 -18.86
N ALA A 935 -17.24 33.45 -19.79
CA ALA A 935 -18.56 34.02 -19.51
C ALA A 935 -19.63 32.93 -19.49
N GLY A 936 -20.11 32.54 -18.31
CA GLY A 936 -21.12 31.49 -18.16
C GLY A 936 -21.54 31.23 -16.72
N ALA A 937 -22.46 30.28 -16.55
CA ALA A 937 -22.89 29.77 -15.25
C ALA A 937 -21.79 28.92 -14.59
N ALA A 938 -21.77 28.88 -13.26
CA ALA A 938 -20.82 28.05 -12.52
C ALA A 938 -20.96 26.56 -12.87
N CYS A 939 -19.82 25.89 -13.01
CA CYS A 939 -19.69 24.44 -13.00
C CYS A 939 -19.68 23.97 -11.53
N GLU A 940 -20.36 22.87 -11.23
CA GLU A 940 -20.36 22.29 -9.88
C GLU A 940 -19.71 20.91 -9.88
N ALA A 941 -18.89 20.64 -8.87
CA ALA A 941 -18.38 19.31 -8.57
C ALA A 941 -18.75 18.92 -7.13
N HIS A 942 -19.13 17.65 -6.91
CA HIS A 942 -19.69 17.17 -5.64
C HIS A 942 -18.90 15.97 -5.07
N TRP A 943 -18.74 15.91 -3.74
CA TRP A 943 -18.11 14.78 -3.02
C TRP A 943 -18.93 14.36 -1.79
N PRO A 944 -19.08 13.05 -1.51
CA PRO A 944 -19.73 12.57 -0.30
C PRO A 944 -18.86 12.76 0.95
N LEU A 945 -19.49 13.08 2.08
CA LEU A 945 -18.85 13.25 3.38
C LEU A 945 -19.03 12.02 4.30
N PRO A 946 -18.17 11.84 5.33
CA PRO A 946 -18.36 10.82 6.36
C PRO A 946 -19.67 11.00 7.17
N PRO A 947 -20.23 9.94 7.76
CA PRO A 947 -21.48 10.01 8.52
C PRO A 947 -21.33 10.80 9.84
N LEU A 948 -22.31 11.66 10.13
CA LEU A 948 -22.33 12.57 11.28
C LEU A 948 -23.11 11.95 12.46
N ARG A 949 -22.45 11.46 13.52
CA ARG A 949 -23.06 10.86 14.76
C ARG A 949 -22.21 11.12 16.02
N ALA A 950 -22.80 11.17 17.23
CA ALA A 950 -22.12 11.50 18.51
C ALA A 950 -22.24 10.43 19.64
N PRO A 951 -21.34 10.39 20.67
CA PRO A 951 -21.06 9.19 21.52
C PRO A 951 -21.62 9.20 22.96
N ARG A 952 -21.72 8.02 23.63
CA ARG A 952 -22.38 7.86 24.97
C ARG A 952 -21.95 6.70 25.94
N ALA A 953 -20.80 6.00 25.85
CA ALA A 953 -20.54 4.77 26.67
C ALA A 953 -19.07 4.44 27.08
N PRO A 954 -18.80 3.64 28.15
CA PRO A 954 -17.43 3.25 28.57
C PRO A 954 -16.72 2.30 27.57
N ALA A 955 -15.38 2.33 27.62
CA ALA A 955 -14.58 2.11 26.42
C ALA A 955 -13.82 0.79 26.29
N VAL A 956 -13.76 -0.14 27.25
CA VAL A 956 -12.96 -1.39 27.09
C VAL A 956 -13.72 -2.65 27.51
N ARG A 957 -13.69 -3.66 26.63
CA ARG A 957 -14.22 -5.02 26.89
C ARG A 957 -13.10 -6.05 26.81
N ILE A 958 -13.02 -6.94 27.81
CA ILE A 958 -12.07 -8.06 27.81
C ILE A 958 -12.83 -9.37 27.54
N SER A 959 -12.34 -10.18 26.60
CA SER A 959 -12.87 -11.52 26.32
C SER A 959 -11.77 -12.58 26.26
N VAL A 960 -12.07 -13.78 26.76
CA VAL A 960 -11.16 -14.94 26.80
C VAL A 960 -11.82 -16.12 26.10
N ALA A 961 -11.12 -16.66 25.10
CA ALA A 961 -11.55 -17.82 24.31
C ALA A 961 -10.53 -18.97 24.41
N ALA A 962 -11.04 -20.19 24.49
CA ALA A 962 -10.27 -21.43 24.49
C ALA A 962 -10.98 -22.51 23.65
N PRO A 963 -10.27 -23.53 23.12
CA PRO A 963 -10.92 -24.66 22.48
C PRO A 963 -11.76 -25.47 23.48
N ALA A 964 -12.76 -26.20 23.00
CA ALA A 964 -13.63 -27.02 23.84
C ALA A 964 -12.90 -28.29 24.34
N ASP A 965 -11.99 -28.85 23.54
CA ASP A 965 -11.18 -30.01 23.86
C ASP A 965 -9.66 -29.71 23.91
N GLY A 966 -8.92 -30.57 24.61
CA GLY A 966 -7.47 -30.53 24.73
C GLY A 966 -6.88 -31.90 25.00
N VAL A 967 -5.56 -32.00 24.98
CA VAL A 967 -4.80 -33.24 25.21
C VAL A 967 -3.78 -33.01 26.33
N VAL A 968 -3.67 -33.95 27.28
CA VAL A 968 -2.70 -33.87 28.38
C VAL A 968 -1.28 -33.67 27.83
N GLY A 969 -0.57 -32.67 28.32
CA GLY A 969 0.80 -32.33 27.90
C GLY A 969 0.92 -31.55 26.58
N ALA A 970 -0.15 -31.38 25.80
CA ALA A 970 -0.15 -30.57 24.59
C ALA A 970 -0.53 -29.10 24.87
N PRO A 971 0.01 -28.11 24.14
CA PRO A 971 -0.31 -26.69 24.35
C PRO A 971 -1.71 -26.33 23.87
N VAL A 972 -2.64 -26.15 24.80
CA VAL A 972 -3.96 -25.54 24.60
C VAL A 972 -3.78 -24.03 24.46
N ARG A 973 -4.12 -23.47 23.30
CA ARG A 973 -4.02 -22.03 23.04
C ARG A 973 -5.24 -21.32 23.61
N VAL A 974 -5.01 -20.39 24.54
CA VAL A 974 -6.02 -19.48 25.08
C VAL A 974 -5.77 -18.09 24.53
N THR A 975 -6.81 -17.49 23.96
CA THR A 975 -6.74 -16.16 23.33
C THR A 975 -7.44 -15.16 24.24
N VAL A 976 -6.72 -14.13 24.66
CA VAL A 976 -7.27 -13.00 25.43
C VAL A 976 -7.32 -11.78 24.54
N THR A 977 -8.50 -11.20 24.38
CA THR A 977 -8.75 -10.03 23.54
C THR A 977 -9.20 -8.87 24.40
N ALA A 978 -8.44 -7.76 24.36
CA ALA A 978 -8.86 -6.47 24.87
C ALA A 978 -9.32 -5.62 23.69
N HIS A 979 -10.62 -5.30 23.64
CA HIS A 979 -11.20 -4.47 22.59
C HIS A 979 -11.63 -3.14 23.17
N ASN A 980 -11.10 -2.03 22.63
CA ASN A 980 -11.64 -0.72 22.90
C ASN A 980 -12.98 -0.57 22.16
N THR A 981 -14.08 -0.59 22.91
CA THR A 981 -15.46 -0.44 22.41
C THR A 981 -15.83 1.00 22.03
N SER A 982 -15.01 2.00 22.36
CA SER A 982 -15.20 3.37 21.89
C SER A 982 -14.76 3.51 20.43
N ALA A 983 -15.56 4.21 19.64
CA ALA A 983 -15.22 4.58 18.26
C ALA A 983 -14.26 5.78 18.17
N GLU A 984 -14.19 6.58 19.24
CA GLU A 984 -13.62 7.93 19.20
C GLU A 984 -12.62 8.24 20.34
N HIS A 985 -12.43 7.34 21.32
CA HIS A 985 -11.58 7.58 22.50
C HIS A 985 -10.55 6.47 22.76
N VAL A 986 -9.37 6.84 23.27
CA VAL A 986 -8.28 5.93 23.70
C VAL A 986 -8.55 5.43 25.14
N ALA A 987 -8.15 4.20 25.48
CA ALA A 987 -8.33 3.64 26.82
C ALA A 987 -7.27 2.57 27.17
N ASP A 988 -7.11 2.23 28.45
CA ASP A 988 -6.00 1.42 28.96
C ASP A 988 -6.47 0.20 29.74
N ALA A 989 -5.68 -0.89 29.74
CA ALA A 989 -6.00 -2.10 30.51
C ALA A 989 -4.77 -2.78 31.14
N ARG A 990 -4.97 -3.40 32.31
CA ARG A 990 -4.01 -4.29 32.98
C ARG A 990 -4.65 -5.63 33.27
N LEU A 991 -3.94 -6.72 32.99
CA LEU A 991 -4.41 -8.10 33.10
C LEU A 991 -3.58 -8.88 34.12
N GLN A 992 -4.25 -9.64 35.01
CA GLN A 992 -3.60 -10.53 35.96
C GLN A 992 -4.29 -11.89 36.02
N VAL A 993 -3.50 -12.95 35.90
CA VAL A 993 -3.90 -14.33 36.19
C VAL A 993 -3.71 -14.58 37.68
N GLU A 994 -4.78 -14.92 38.39
CA GLU A 994 -4.74 -15.13 39.85
C GLU A 994 -4.50 -16.59 40.23
N ARG A 995 -5.09 -17.55 39.52
CA ARG A 995 -5.10 -18.97 39.94
C ARG A 995 -5.14 -19.93 38.76
N VAL A 996 -4.35 -21.01 38.83
CA VAL A 996 -4.27 -22.06 37.80
C VAL A 996 -4.21 -23.45 38.46
N ASP A 997 -5.35 -24.07 38.73
CA ASP A 997 -5.42 -25.29 39.56
C ASP A 997 -5.20 -26.62 38.79
N ALA A 998 -5.12 -26.62 37.45
CA ALA A 998 -5.07 -27.85 36.63
C ALA A 998 -4.19 -27.78 35.37
N CYS A 999 -3.55 -26.64 35.09
CA CYS A 999 -2.75 -26.39 33.89
C CYS A 999 -1.45 -25.64 34.24
N TRP A 1000 -0.43 -25.68 33.39
CA TRP A 1000 0.68 -24.71 33.43
C TRP A 1000 0.41 -23.57 32.43
N LEU A 1001 0.61 -22.32 32.83
CA LEU A 1001 0.65 -21.17 31.92
C LEU A 1001 2.10 -20.93 31.47
N ALA A 1002 2.39 -21.07 30.18
CA ALA A 1002 3.66 -20.64 29.60
C ALA A 1002 3.55 -19.19 29.11
N GLY A 1003 4.13 -18.27 29.88
CA GLY A 1003 4.11 -16.83 29.60
C GLY A 1003 4.19 -16.00 30.88
N ALA A 1004 3.95 -14.68 30.77
CA ALA A 1004 3.83 -13.81 31.93
C ALA A 1004 2.41 -13.87 32.50
N SER A 1005 2.28 -14.09 33.82
CA SER A 1005 0.98 -14.10 34.54
C SER A 1005 0.39 -12.70 34.78
N ARG A 1006 1.15 -11.64 34.48
CA ARG A 1006 0.72 -10.24 34.54
C ARG A 1006 1.13 -9.54 33.26
N GLN A 1007 0.21 -8.79 32.66
CA GLN A 1007 0.43 -8.13 31.37
C GLN A 1007 -0.28 -6.78 31.32
N ALA A 1008 0.45 -5.71 30.97
CA ALA A 1008 -0.10 -4.38 30.78
C ALA A 1008 -0.38 -4.13 29.29
N LEU A 1009 -1.49 -3.46 28.99
CA LEU A 1009 -1.96 -3.08 27.67
C LEU A 1009 -2.27 -1.56 27.65
N PRO A 1010 -1.25 -0.70 27.71
CA PRO A 1010 -1.47 0.74 27.77
C PRO A 1010 -1.74 1.35 26.38
N LEU A 1011 -2.59 2.38 26.30
CA LEU A 1011 -2.98 3.12 25.10
C LEU A 1011 -3.67 2.28 24.01
N LEU A 1012 -4.79 1.63 24.30
CA LEU A 1012 -5.69 1.06 23.27
C LEU A 1012 -6.41 2.20 22.55
N LEU A 1013 -6.07 2.45 21.28
CA LEU A 1013 -6.73 3.45 20.44
C LEU A 1013 -8.24 3.13 20.24
N PRO A 1014 -9.06 4.07 19.73
CA PRO A 1014 -10.46 3.79 19.46
C PRO A 1014 -10.61 2.61 18.49
N HIS A 1015 -11.55 1.72 18.76
CA HIS A 1015 -11.72 0.42 18.10
C HIS A 1015 -10.50 -0.53 18.14
N GLU A 1016 -9.39 -0.16 18.77
CA GLU A 1016 -8.19 -1.01 18.81
C GLU A 1016 -8.48 -2.31 19.57
N THR A 1017 -8.24 -3.41 18.88
CA THR A 1017 -8.35 -4.74 19.46
C THR A 1017 -6.95 -5.31 19.61
N ARG A 1018 -6.50 -5.44 20.86
CA ARG A 1018 -5.23 -6.09 21.18
C ARG A 1018 -5.48 -7.52 21.63
N THR A 1019 -4.90 -8.44 20.87
CA THR A 1019 -4.98 -9.86 21.12
C THR A 1019 -3.68 -10.35 21.72
N LEU A 1020 -3.79 -11.13 22.80
CA LEU A 1020 -2.71 -11.82 23.48
C LEU A 1020 -2.97 -13.33 23.39
N THR A 1021 -1.91 -14.09 23.19
CA THR A 1021 -1.99 -15.56 23.18
C THR A 1021 -1.26 -16.10 24.40
N TRP A 1022 -1.98 -16.89 25.19
CA TRP A 1022 -1.45 -17.67 26.30
C TRP A 1022 -1.45 -19.15 25.93
N LEU A 1023 -0.45 -19.88 26.40
CA LEU A 1023 -0.33 -21.32 26.20
C LEU A 1023 -0.58 -22.01 27.54
N LEU A 1024 -1.65 -22.79 27.62
CA LEU A 1024 -1.97 -23.64 28.75
C LEU A 1024 -1.57 -25.10 28.46
N TYR A 1025 -0.89 -25.75 29.39
CA TYR A 1025 -0.56 -27.17 29.30
C TYR A 1025 -1.36 -27.92 30.37
N PRO A 1026 -2.44 -28.63 30.01
CA PRO A 1026 -3.25 -29.35 30.98
C PRO A 1026 -2.50 -30.58 31.50
N GLN A 1027 -2.59 -30.79 32.82
CA GLN A 1027 -1.80 -31.82 33.52
C GLN A 1027 -2.58 -33.11 33.80
N ARG A 1028 -3.91 -33.10 33.63
CA ARG A 1028 -4.80 -34.23 33.96
C ARG A 1028 -5.93 -34.33 32.94
N THR A 1029 -6.51 -35.51 32.82
CA THR A 1029 -7.70 -35.78 32.02
C THR A 1029 -8.98 -35.27 32.70
N GLY A 1030 -10.05 -35.10 31.92
CA GLY A 1030 -11.34 -34.59 32.37
C GLY A 1030 -11.48 -33.07 32.19
N LEU A 1031 -12.50 -32.50 32.83
CA LEU A 1031 -12.88 -31.11 32.65
C LEU A 1031 -11.94 -30.15 33.41
N CYS A 1032 -10.99 -29.54 32.71
CA CYS A 1032 -10.03 -28.59 33.26
C CYS A 1032 -10.56 -27.15 33.19
N ARG A 1033 -10.78 -26.51 34.34
CA ARG A 1033 -11.20 -25.09 34.40
C ARG A 1033 -10.12 -24.17 33.86
N LEU A 1034 -10.53 -23.13 33.12
CA LEU A 1034 -9.62 -22.06 32.71
C LEU A 1034 -9.16 -21.23 33.93
N PRO A 1035 -7.96 -20.63 33.87
CA PRO A 1035 -7.47 -19.79 34.95
C PRO A 1035 -8.30 -18.53 35.13
N VAL A 1036 -8.41 -18.06 36.38
CA VAL A 1036 -9.16 -16.85 36.71
C VAL A 1036 -8.35 -15.62 36.29
N LEU A 1037 -8.95 -14.80 35.43
CA LEU A 1037 -8.40 -13.55 34.91
C LEU A 1037 -9.17 -12.37 35.49
N ARG A 1038 -8.44 -11.39 36.04
CA ARG A 1038 -8.97 -10.07 36.42
C ARG A 1038 -8.32 -8.97 35.59
N ALA A 1039 -9.07 -7.90 35.36
CA ALA A 1039 -8.68 -6.79 34.52
C ALA A 1039 -9.07 -5.44 35.13
N TRP A 1040 -8.22 -4.43 35.00
CA TRP A 1040 -8.47 -3.08 35.50
C TRP A 1040 -8.03 -2.02 34.48
N ASP A 1041 -8.54 -0.80 34.64
CA ASP A 1041 -8.03 0.39 33.96
C ASP A 1041 -6.56 0.73 34.36
N GLU A 1042 -5.99 1.79 33.79
CA GLU A 1042 -4.60 2.20 34.09
C GLU A 1042 -4.41 2.65 35.55
N GLY A 1043 -5.44 3.22 36.18
CA GLY A 1043 -5.42 3.63 37.58
C GLY A 1043 -5.50 2.47 38.56
N GLY A 1044 -6.10 1.35 38.15
CA GLY A 1044 -6.57 0.31 39.05
C GLY A 1044 -7.86 0.70 39.79
N ALA A 1045 -8.57 1.72 39.31
CA ALA A 1045 -9.73 2.32 39.98
C ALA A 1045 -11.03 1.59 39.60
N GLN A 1046 -11.21 1.24 38.33
CA GLN A 1046 -12.34 0.45 37.85
C GLN A 1046 -11.91 -0.96 37.40
N GLU A 1047 -12.61 -1.99 37.87
CA GLU A 1047 -12.49 -3.35 37.35
C GLU A 1047 -13.25 -3.46 36.02
N LEU A 1048 -12.56 -3.94 34.97
CA LEU A 1048 -13.10 -4.07 33.62
C LEU A 1048 -13.84 -5.41 33.48
N PRO A 1049 -14.98 -5.45 32.76
CA PRO A 1049 -15.74 -6.69 32.58
C PRO A 1049 -14.95 -7.72 31.75
N VAL A 1050 -14.69 -8.88 32.35
CA VAL A 1050 -14.00 -10.03 31.72
C VAL A 1050 -15.02 -11.12 31.38
N HIS A 1051 -15.22 -11.37 30.08
CA HIS A 1051 -16.08 -12.44 29.58
C HIS A 1051 -15.25 -13.68 29.21
N VAL A 1052 -15.51 -14.82 29.85
CA VAL A 1052 -14.77 -16.08 29.61
C VAL A 1052 -15.71 -17.16 29.04
N ALA A 1053 -15.41 -17.65 27.84
CA ALA A 1053 -16.18 -18.71 27.18
C ALA A 1053 -15.28 -19.61 26.30
N PRO A 1054 -15.29 -20.95 26.46
CA PRO A 1054 -15.92 -21.71 27.54
C PRO A 1054 -15.20 -21.50 28.88
N ARG A 1055 -15.86 -21.78 30.01
CA ARG A 1055 -15.24 -21.66 31.36
C ARG A 1055 -14.27 -22.81 31.70
N ALA A 1056 -14.26 -23.87 30.90
CA ALA A 1056 -13.41 -25.04 31.05
C ALA A 1056 -13.17 -25.72 29.70
N VAL A 1057 -12.10 -26.51 29.62
CA VAL A 1057 -11.67 -27.30 28.46
C VAL A 1057 -11.74 -28.78 28.85
N TYR A 1058 -12.31 -29.64 28.01
CA TYR A 1058 -12.34 -31.08 28.25
C TYR A 1058 -11.04 -31.73 27.76
N VAL A 1059 -10.26 -32.30 28.66
CA VAL A 1059 -8.93 -32.82 28.36
C VAL A 1059 -8.95 -34.35 28.26
N ARG A 1060 -8.54 -34.89 27.13
CA ARG A 1060 -8.37 -36.34 26.90
C ARG A 1060 -6.90 -36.75 26.97
N LEU A 1061 -6.66 -38.07 27.03
CA LEU A 1061 -5.35 -38.63 26.72
C LEU A 1061 -5.05 -38.39 25.21
N PRO A 1062 -3.75 -38.34 24.84
CA PRO A 1062 -3.33 -38.25 23.43
C PRO A 1062 -3.82 -39.42 22.57
#